data_AF-A0AAD5V1S6-F1
#
_entry.id   AF-A0AAD5V1S6-F1
#
_cell.length_a   1.000
_cell.length_b   1.000
_cell.length_c   1.000
_cell.angle_alpha   90.00
_cell.angle_beta   90.00
_cell.angle_gamma   90.00
#
_symmetry.space_group_name_H-M   'P 1'
#
loop_
_entity.id
_entity.type
_entity.pdbx_description
1 polymer ?
#
loop_
_entity_poly.entity_id
_entity_poly.type
_entity_poly.pdbx_seq_one_letter_code
_entity_poly.pdbx_strand_id
1 'polypeptide(L)'
;MSPISQLGSDHHHGQPISMVAAMGMNNPTNGIGSVRSASPSVGKQSLDGMYGNKPASPIPNGYAHVKPGSTGNLTADLIRDLKEKEAEVEALKKKEAWMRAALTKASRSGFVYAEEKDLGDNAGDDDVDGRKVAEMVINLKHLKARLQATVAEQSKHASERIEEAERVRSSAIQEASFYRAKLAALEASSESDVARLDRDRIAQLESQLAEVTSDQDGRDRKIKELSESLSLQTTLLEQAEARAEDASKRADMLSDAHTQEMKVQNSLRERQAILEASLRDHAEKNVEQTSHIEQIEADHMKVQAQLEELQLSRDQHVRALEQAMNATQTASQRAEEVDSQYQRATDEIKRLHADMAELKGDLEARNTEIEAYRGRVKDLENSWAKSRQEADAFRALTTGGLGELLDSHKDLRSDEDRAIRGHAEKVSALEAEISSFRDLLKETSRRAEDTQTELQKERHKVREVESESLSLRSQVVGLHAKLSTSAADVGRLRQELMTKDAELRKKSEEVSNIAVQLDTLRNYLAEHGIVEGQEIPEKYADNSASRVVELEEQLSGLKRLQERADRDLQRVVQQKREADVRIDTLNEELERMQHSAQSAADEAAETRALEAERKLEETETSYKARMQQLEEDYQLAVHYVKGTEKMMRKMKDELTKQKALNQTIQSELDRSASVEPTSSRIRGLNGRGTPSDEGNEILKNQLSDAQRQVQRLNGDNRELRSRIDTLEQDLARMRDNIIQSSRDLDERMVRIEELEQEVDTLQKSLTLARGGQDETMLEKLNNENSNLKRENDELSHKIGLLLEVEQPSFHRPISGISERRVSTSSSDGLVAFENELDDWSRQILNGRRPLNDFDPNPLGHERTRSR
;
A
#
# COMPACT_ATOMS: atom_id res chain seq x y z
N MET A 1 72.72 3.00 -9.17
CA MET A 1 73.42 3.46 -7.96
C MET A 1 72.41 3.53 -6.84
N SER A 2 72.46 2.55 -5.93
CA SER A 2 71.78 2.50 -4.63
C SER A 2 72.44 3.52 -3.65
N PRO A 3 71.99 3.75 -2.38
CA PRO A 3 71.46 2.81 -1.36
C PRO A 3 70.10 3.25 -0.72
N ILE A 4 69.22 2.42 -0.13
CA ILE A 4 69.29 1.30 0.86
C ILE A 4 69.15 1.76 2.33
N SER A 5 68.13 1.19 3.01
CA SER A 5 68.03 0.76 4.45
C SER A 5 67.79 1.79 5.56
N GLN A 6 67.26 1.46 6.76
CA GLN A 6 66.45 0.40 7.42
C GLN A 6 66.46 0.71 8.95
N LEU A 7 65.63 -0.01 9.73
CA LEU A 7 65.62 -0.21 11.21
C LEU A 7 64.80 0.79 12.07
N GLY A 8 64.05 0.37 13.09
CA GLY A 8 63.88 -0.94 13.77
C GLY A 8 62.46 -1.04 14.39
N SER A 9 61.80 -2.20 14.40
CA SER A 9 61.95 -3.34 15.34
C SER A 9 61.54 -3.00 16.78
N ASP A 10 60.39 -3.54 17.23
CA ASP A 10 60.33 -4.24 18.50
C ASP A 10 59.22 -5.32 18.51
N HIS A 11 59.65 -6.54 18.84
CA HIS A 11 58.86 -7.73 19.15
C HIS A 11 58.38 -7.65 20.60
N HIS A 12 57.20 -8.21 20.92
CA HIS A 12 57.09 -9.14 22.05
C HIS A 12 55.92 -10.12 21.93
N HIS A 13 56.26 -11.39 22.14
CA HIS A 13 55.39 -12.56 22.25
C HIS A 13 54.59 -12.56 23.56
N GLY A 14 53.39 -13.13 23.53
CA GLY A 14 52.63 -13.56 24.70
C GLY A 14 51.57 -14.59 24.32
N GLN A 15 51.81 -15.84 24.72
CA GLN A 15 51.03 -17.05 24.45
C GLN A 15 49.63 -17.10 25.14
N PRO A 16 48.77 -18.06 24.75
CA PRO A 16 47.35 -18.13 25.14
C PRO A 16 47.10 -18.98 26.40
N ILE A 17 46.00 -18.70 27.11
CA ILE A 17 45.50 -19.57 28.19
C ILE A 17 44.07 -20.04 27.88
N SER A 18 44.01 -21.37 27.83
CA SER A 18 42.89 -22.32 27.84
C SER A 18 41.85 -22.14 28.95
N MET A 19 40.61 -22.57 28.68
CA MET A 19 39.73 -23.50 29.48
C MET A 19 38.25 -23.23 29.09
N VAL A 20 37.54 -24.09 28.34
CA VAL A 20 37.01 -25.45 28.63
C VAL A 20 35.69 -25.44 29.43
N ALA A 21 34.76 -26.30 28.95
CA ALA A 21 33.52 -26.83 29.54
C ALA A 21 32.24 -25.98 29.37
N ALA A 22 31.03 -26.52 29.21
CA ALA A 22 30.45 -27.81 28.80
C ALA A 22 28.93 -27.63 28.99
N MET A 23 28.09 -28.01 28.05
CA MET A 23 26.65 -28.15 28.29
C MET A 23 26.11 -29.36 27.51
N GLY A 24 25.54 -30.31 28.24
CA GLY A 24 24.75 -31.43 27.75
C GLY A 24 23.28 -31.28 28.18
N MET A 25 22.38 -31.58 27.24
CA MET A 25 21.21 -32.50 27.27
C MET A 25 20.67 -32.95 28.66
N ASN A 26 19.38 -33.18 28.93
CA ASN A 26 18.15 -33.26 28.12
C ASN A 26 16.89 -33.24 29.03
N ASN A 27 15.75 -33.01 28.36
CA ASN A 27 14.29 -33.00 28.67
C ASN A 27 13.72 -34.13 29.59
N PRO A 28 12.41 -34.15 30.02
CA PRO A 28 11.27 -34.36 29.09
C PRO A 28 9.84 -33.82 29.45
N THR A 29 8.99 -33.84 28.42
CA THR A 29 7.54 -34.23 28.35
C THR A 29 6.34 -33.26 28.47
N ASN A 30 5.44 -33.45 27.49
CA ASN A 30 3.97 -33.36 27.44
C ASN A 30 3.25 -32.06 27.04
N GLY A 31 2.33 -32.22 26.08
CA GLY A 31 1.46 -31.18 25.51
C GLY A 31 -0.05 -31.43 25.70
N ILE A 32 -0.83 -30.84 24.78
CA ILE A 32 -2.32 -30.82 24.64
C ILE A 32 -2.97 -29.76 25.55
N GLY A 33 -3.83 -28.82 25.14
CA GLY A 33 -4.49 -28.47 23.87
C GLY A 33 -5.73 -27.61 24.21
N SER A 34 -6.10 -26.62 23.39
CA SER A 34 -7.50 -26.24 23.07
C SER A 34 -7.56 -24.89 22.34
N VAL A 35 -8.27 -24.92 21.21
CA VAL A 35 -8.61 -23.83 20.28
C VAL A 35 -10.06 -23.43 20.52
N ARG A 36 -10.41 -22.14 20.36
CA ARG A 36 -11.65 -21.64 19.70
C ARG A 36 -11.81 -20.12 19.80
N SER A 37 -11.96 -19.46 18.66
CA SER A 37 -13.02 -18.47 18.45
C SER A 37 -13.50 -18.57 17.00
N ALA A 38 -14.82 -18.51 16.81
CA ALA A 38 -15.50 -18.56 15.52
C ALA A 38 -16.61 -17.49 15.49
N SER A 39 -16.82 -16.97 14.29
CA SER A 39 -17.59 -15.83 13.82
C SER A 39 -19.12 -15.84 14.08
N PRO A 40 -19.82 -14.71 13.82
CA PRO A 40 -21.19 -14.43 14.30
C PRO A 40 -22.27 -14.74 13.25
N SER A 41 -23.52 -14.83 13.70
CA SER A 41 -24.70 -14.95 12.81
C SER A 41 -25.85 -14.03 13.23
N VAL A 42 -26.53 -13.59 12.18
CA VAL A 42 -27.61 -12.59 12.04
C VAL A 42 -28.97 -13.18 12.39
N GLY A 43 -29.92 -12.36 12.91
CA GLY A 43 -31.34 -12.65 12.67
C GLY A 43 -32.41 -12.06 13.60
N LYS A 44 -33.02 -10.96 13.11
CA LYS A 44 -34.47 -10.63 13.06
C LYS A 44 -35.26 -10.12 14.28
N GLN A 45 -36.05 -9.09 13.95
CA GLN A 45 -37.06 -8.37 14.69
C GLN A 45 -38.39 -9.15 14.81
N SER A 46 -39.17 -8.87 15.87
CA SER A 46 -40.65 -8.97 15.86
C SER A 46 -41.24 -8.00 16.88
N LEU A 47 -42.38 -7.41 16.50
CA LEU A 47 -43.19 -6.41 17.18
C LEU A 47 -44.50 -7.07 17.72
N ASP A 48 -45.32 -6.31 18.46
CA ASP A 48 -46.54 -6.65 19.25
C ASP A 48 -46.29 -7.25 20.64
N GLY A 49 -46.96 -6.88 21.72
CA GLY A 49 -48.17 -6.07 21.92
C GLY A 49 -49.00 -6.69 23.06
N MET A 50 -49.44 -5.86 24.02
CA MET A 50 -50.56 -6.07 24.95
C MET A 50 -50.42 -6.88 26.27
N TYR A 51 -50.78 -6.15 27.36
CA TYR A 51 -51.40 -6.52 28.65
C TYR A 51 -50.77 -7.54 29.62
N GLY A 52 -50.62 -7.12 30.88
CA GLY A 52 -50.65 -8.05 32.03
C GLY A 52 -49.89 -7.58 33.26
N ASN A 53 -50.58 -6.94 34.19
CA ASN A 53 -50.05 -6.43 35.45
C ASN A 53 -50.03 -7.53 36.54
N LYS A 54 -48.89 -7.69 37.22
CA LYS A 54 -48.67 -8.24 38.59
C LYS A 54 -48.76 -9.78 38.82
N PRO A 55 -48.33 -10.30 39.99
CA PRO A 55 -47.02 -10.14 40.65
C PRO A 55 -46.51 -11.49 41.26
N ALA A 56 -45.19 -11.70 41.42
CA ALA A 56 -44.66 -12.65 42.41
C ALA A 56 -43.18 -12.40 42.72
N SER A 57 -42.90 -12.30 44.02
CA SER A 57 -41.64 -12.18 44.77
C SER A 57 -41.01 -13.58 45.04
N PRO A 58 -39.94 -13.75 45.85
CA PRO A 58 -38.68 -13.00 46.10
C PRO A 58 -37.42 -13.92 46.24
N ILE A 59 -36.30 -13.30 46.70
CA ILE A 59 -35.06 -13.79 47.40
C ILE A 59 -33.94 -14.50 46.58
N PRO A 60 -32.65 -14.50 47.02
CA PRO A 60 -31.96 -13.69 48.04
C PRO A 60 -30.56 -13.11 47.65
N ASN A 61 -30.16 -12.06 48.38
CA ASN A 61 -28.79 -11.62 48.77
C ASN A 61 -27.55 -11.99 47.93
N GLY A 62 -26.81 -10.96 47.53
CA GLY A 62 -25.38 -11.08 47.20
C GLY A 62 -24.72 -9.72 46.97
N TYR A 63 -23.96 -9.26 47.96
CA TYR A 63 -22.98 -8.16 47.85
C TYR A 63 -22.02 -8.40 46.68
N ALA A 64 -21.76 -7.38 45.85
CA ALA A 64 -20.49 -7.23 45.13
C ALA A 64 -20.31 -5.82 44.52
N HIS A 65 -19.36 -5.09 45.11
CA HIS A 65 -18.29 -4.32 44.48
C HIS A 65 -18.56 -3.39 43.28
N VAL A 66 -18.44 -2.11 43.63
CA VAL A 66 -18.12 -0.96 42.79
C VAL A 66 -16.76 -1.12 42.11
N LYS A 67 -16.70 -0.82 40.80
CA LYS A 67 -15.48 -0.37 40.11
C LYS A 67 -15.57 1.16 39.90
N PRO A 68 -14.47 1.90 40.06
CA PRO A 68 -14.50 3.36 40.16
C PRO A 68 -14.31 4.01 38.79
N GLY A 69 -15.10 5.04 38.52
CA GLY A 69 -14.88 5.97 37.43
C GLY A 69 -15.70 7.23 37.63
N SER A 70 -15.02 8.37 37.64
CA SER A 70 -15.56 9.74 37.59
C SER A 70 -15.93 10.40 38.92
N THR A 71 -14.89 10.96 39.55
CA THR A 71 -14.95 11.91 40.67
C THR A 71 -15.52 13.26 40.22
N GLY A 72 -16.85 13.37 40.16
CA GLY A 72 -17.50 14.60 39.70
C GLY A 72 -18.64 15.17 40.57
N ASN A 73 -19.38 14.37 41.34
CA ASN A 73 -20.66 14.85 41.88
C ASN A 73 -21.13 14.21 43.20
N LEU A 74 -20.22 13.98 44.15
CA LEU A 74 -20.54 13.34 45.45
C LEU A 74 -21.65 14.07 46.23
N THR A 75 -21.71 15.40 46.13
CA THR A 75 -22.73 16.21 46.80
C THR A 75 -24.11 16.11 46.14
N ALA A 76 -24.15 15.96 44.81
CA ALA A 76 -25.40 15.81 44.07
C ALA A 76 -26.00 14.41 44.25
N ASP A 77 -25.16 13.38 44.30
CA ASP A 77 -25.60 12.01 44.55
C ASP A 77 -26.07 11.82 46.00
N LEU A 78 -25.39 12.41 47.00
CA LEU A 78 -25.89 12.39 48.39
C LEU A 78 -27.24 13.09 48.54
N ILE A 79 -27.44 14.22 47.87
CA ILE A 79 -28.72 14.96 47.91
C ILE A 79 -29.82 14.18 47.19
N ARG A 80 -29.48 13.47 46.10
CA ARG A 80 -30.44 12.62 45.38
C ARG A 80 -30.83 11.41 46.22
N ASP A 81 -29.86 10.73 46.82
CA ASP A 81 -30.10 9.57 47.69
C ASP A 81 -30.89 9.95 48.95
N LEU A 82 -30.62 11.13 49.54
CA LEU A 82 -31.42 11.64 50.67
C LEU A 82 -32.85 11.97 50.26
N LYS A 83 -33.07 12.57 49.08
CA LYS A 83 -34.42 12.82 48.56
C LYS A 83 -35.17 11.54 48.21
N GLU A 84 -34.49 10.54 47.67
CA GLU A 84 -35.07 9.22 47.40
C GLU A 84 -35.45 8.53 48.72
N LYS A 85 -34.60 8.62 49.76
CA LYS A 85 -34.93 8.10 51.10
C LYS A 85 -36.06 8.87 51.77
N GLU A 86 -36.13 10.20 51.63
CA GLU A 86 -37.26 11.00 52.13
C GLU A 86 -38.56 10.64 51.42
N ALA A 87 -38.52 10.45 50.09
CA ALA A 87 -39.68 10.01 49.30
C ALA A 87 -40.13 8.59 49.68
N GLU A 88 -39.20 7.67 49.93
CA GLU A 88 -39.49 6.33 50.46
C GLU A 88 -40.14 6.41 51.86
N VAL A 89 -39.64 7.28 52.75
CA VAL A 89 -40.21 7.49 54.08
C VAL A 89 -41.60 8.11 54.00
N GLU A 90 -41.84 9.06 53.11
CA GLU A 90 -43.18 9.61 52.88
C GLU A 90 -44.14 8.57 52.28
N ALA A 91 -43.67 7.73 51.36
CA ALA A 91 -44.48 6.63 50.82
C ALA A 91 -44.84 5.62 51.90
N LEU A 92 -43.91 5.29 52.81
CA LEU A 92 -44.17 4.43 53.96
C LEU A 92 -45.13 5.08 54.96
N LYS A 93 -45.00 6.37 55.26
CA LYS A 93 -45.95 7.11 56.11
C LYS A 93 -47.35 7.17 55.49
N LYS A 94 -47.45 7.37 54.17
CA LYS A 94 -48.72 7.31 53.43
C LYS A 94 -49.32 5.91 53.46
N LYS A 95 -48.50 4.87 53.31
CA LYS A 95 -48.92 3.46 53.42
C LYS A 95 -49.36 3.11 54.85
N GLU A 96 -48.68 3.62 55.88
CA GLU A 96 -49.02 3.47 57.29
C GLU A 96 -50.34 4.19 57.63
N ALA A 97 -50.53 5.42 57.14
CA ALA A 97 -51.78 6.16 57.30
C ALA A 97 -52.94 5.45 56.60
N TRP A 98 -52.71 4.93 55.39
CA TRP A 98 -53.71 4.15 54.65
C TRP A 98 -54.04 2.82 55.36
N MET A 99 -53.04 2.11 55.88
CA MET A 99 -53.27 0.90 56.68
C MET A 99 -54.02 1.21 57.98
N ARG A 100 -53.70 2.31 58.68
CA ARG A 100 -54.46 2.72 59.88
C ARG A 100 -55.92 3.07 59.56
N ALA A 101 -56.15 3.77 58.46
CA ALA A 101 -57.51 4.08 57.99
C ALA A 101 -58.27 2.81 57.56
N ALA A 102 -57.60 1.86 56.90
CA ALA A 102 -58.17 0.58 56.52
C ALA A 102 -58.49 -0.30 57.74
N LEU A 103 -57.58 -0.36 58.73
CA LEU A 103 -57.77 -1.14 59.97
C LEU A 103 -58.89 -0.57 60.85
N THR A 104 -59.01 0.76 60.94
CA THR A 104 -60.12 1.41 61.68
C THR A 104 -61.46 1.26 60.97
N LYS A 105 -61.47 1.25 59.62
CA LYS A 105 -62.67 0.93 58.84
C LYS A 105 -63.06 -0.54 58.99
N ALA A 106 -62.08 -1.45 58.98
CA ALA A 106 -62.28 -2.88 59.18
C ALA A 106 -62.80 -3.20 60.59
N SER A 107 -62.26 -2.55 61.63
CA SER A 107 -62.75 -2.73 63.01
C SER A 107 -64.18 -2.21 63.18
N ARG A 108 -64.53 -1.07 62.55
CA ARG A 108 -65.91 -0.57 62.51
C ARG A 108 -66.87 -1.50 61.76
N SER A 109 -66.39 -2.25 60.75
CA SER A 109 -67.18 -3.28 60.07
C SER A 109 -67.26 -4.62 60.83
N GLY A 110 -66.82 -4.68 62.09
CA GLY A 110 -66.90 -5.88 62.92
C GLY A 110 -65.83 -6.93 62.61
N PHE A 111 -64.74 -6.54 61.93
CA PHE A 111 -63.61 -7.43 61.69
C PHE A 111 -62.76 -7.55 62.96
N VAL A 112 -62.79 -8.72 63.59
CA VAL A 112 -61.92 -9.06 64.72
C VAL A 112 -60.66 -9.70 64.16
N TYR A 113 -59.49 -9.09 64.41
CA TYR A 113 -58.19 -9.73 64.18
C TYR A 113 -58.13 -10.96 65.09
N ALA A 114 -58.25 -12.16 64.53
CA ALA A 114 -57.86 -13.35 65.24
C ALA A 114 -56.33 -13.30 65.34
N GLU A 115 -55.78 -13.01 66.50
CA GLU A 115 -54.38 -13.37 66.77
C GLU A 115 -54.29 -14.88 66.62
N GLU A 116 -53.70 -15.31 65.50
CA GLU A 116 -53.46 -16.70 65.11
C GLU A 116 -52.35 -17.34 65.96
N LYS A 117 -52.18 -16.90 67.22
CA LYS A 117 -51.07 -17.28 68.09
C LYS A 117 -51.47 -17.88 69.43
N ASP A 118 -52.74 -18.24 69.66
CA ASP A 118 -53.10 -18.87 70.94
C ASP A 118 -54.10 -20.04 70.87
N LEU A 119 -54.29 -20.67 69.71
CA LEU A 119 -55.10 -21.91 69.60
C LEU A 119 -54.51 -22.93 68.60
N GLY A 120 -53.19 -22.94 68.40
CA GLY A 120 -52.51 -23.76 67.40
C GLY A 120 -51.51 -24.78 67.94
N ASP A 121 -51.54 -25.14 69.23
CA ASP A 121 -50.53 -26.04 69.82
C ASP A 121 -51.09 -27.29 70.51
N ASN A 122 -52.29 -27.78 70.13
CA ASN A 122 -52.77 -29.07 70.66
C ASN A 122 -53.84 -29.80 69.81
N ALA A 123 -53.75 -29.73 68.49
CA ALA A 123 -54.49 -30.67 67.63
C ALA A 123 -53.60 -31.07 66.46
N GLY A 124 -53.17 -32.34 66.47
CA GLY A 124 -52.44 -32.94 65.35
C GLY A 124 -53.24 -32.88 64.05
N ASP A 125 -52.51 -32.97 62.94
CA ASP A 125 -52.95 -32.73 61.56
C ASP A 125 -53.98 -33.74 61.00
N ASP A 126 -54.79 -34.40 61.86
CA ASP A 126 -55.80 -35.40 61.47
C ASP A 126 -57.24 -35.09 61.94
N ASP A 127 -57.49 -34.05 62.74
CA ASP A 127 -58.86 -33.73 63.21
C ASP A 127 -59.60 -32.73 62.30
N VAL A 128 -60.25 -33.26 61.26
CA VAL A 128 -61.21 -32.53 60.41
C VAL A 128 -62.32 -31.87 61.23
N ASP A 129 -62.68 -32.47 62.37
CA ASP A 129 -63.69 -31.91 63.27
C ASP A 129 -63.17 -30.71 64.07
N GLY A 130 -61.88 -30.64 64.38
CA GLY A 130 -61.25 -29.47 65.02
C GLY A 130 -61.25 -28.24 64.10
N ARG A 131 -60.96 -28.42 62.80
CA ARG A 131 -61.06 -27.34 61.80
C ARG A 131 -62.51 -26.92 61.56
N LYS A 132 -63.45 -27.86 61.47
CA LYS A 132 -64.89 -27.53 61.36
C LYS A 132 -65.43 -26.82 62.59
N VAL A 133 -65.00 -27.20 63.79
CA VAL A 133 -65.37 -26.52 65.04
C VAL A 133 -64.73 -25.13 65.10
N ALA A 134 -63.47 -24.96 64.67
CA ALA A 134 -62.83 -23.65 64.56
C ALA A 134 -63.53 -22.75 63.54
N GLU A 135 -63.87 -23.26 62.34
CA GLU A 135 -64.67 -22.55 61.35
C GLU A 135 -66.07 -22.22 61.87
N MET A 136 -66.72 -23.14 62.59
CA MET A 136 -68.03 -22.89 63.19
C MET A 136 -67.94 -21.86 64.32
N VAL A 137 -66.85 -21.83 65.09
CA VAL A 137 -66.56 -20.81 66.11
C VAL A 137 -66.24 -19.46 65.47
N ILE A 138 -65.51 -19.41 64.36
CA ILE A 138 -65.25 -18.18 63.60
C ILE A 138 -66.54 -17.67 62.98
N ASN A 139 -67.37 -18.55 62.41
CA ASN A 139 -68.68 -18.21 61.87
C ASN A 139 -69.64 -17.76 62.98
N LEU A 140 -69.61 -18.38 64.16
CA LEU A 140 -70.36 -17.94 65.34
C LEU A 140 -69.83 -16.61 65.89
N LYS A 141 -68.52 -16.35 65.84
CA LYS A 141 -67.93 -15.06 66.21
C LYS A 141 -68.30 -13.97 65.19
N HIS A 142 -68.31 -14.30 63.90
CA HIS A 142 -68.73 -13.39 62.84
C HIS A 142 -70.24 -13.11 62.89
N LEU A 143 -71.06 -14.15 63.12
CA LEU A 143 -72.49 -14.01 63.38
C LEU A 143 -72.75 -13.25 64.67
N LYS A 144 -71.96 -13.45 65.73
CA LYS A 144 -72.04 -12.67 66.98
C LYS A 144 -71.68 -11.22 66.75
N ALA A 145 -70.62 -10.91 66.01
CA ALA A 145 -70.22 -9.54 65.69
C ALA A 145 -71.27 -8.86 64.80
N ARG A 146 -71.82 -9.58 63.82
CA ARG A 146 -72.91 -9.10 62.98
C ARG A 146 -74.20 -8.91 63.77
N LEU A 147 -74.57 -9.85 64.64
CA LEU A 147 -75.70 -9.71 65.57
C LEU A 147 -75.49 -8.53 66.50
N GLN A 148 -74.29 -8.34 67.04
CA GLN A 148 -73.95 -7.23 67.91
C GLN A 148 -74.02 -5.88 67.16
N ALA A 149 -73.59 -5.82 65.91
CA ALA A 149 -73.74 -4.63 65.06
C ALA A 149 -75.21 -4.35 64.74
N THR A 150 -75.99 -5.37 64.35
CA THR A 150 -77.44 -5.19 64.09
C THR A 150 -78.22 -4.86 65.35
N VAL A 151 -77.84 -5.42 66.51
CA VAL A 151 -78.44 -5.10 67.82
C VAL A 151 -78.07 -3.68 68.23
N ALA A 152 -76.85 -3.21 67.93
CA ALA A 152 -76.43 -1.84 68.18
C ALA A 152 -77.12 -0.82 67.25
N GLU A 153 -77.31 -1.16 65.97
CA GLU A 153 -78.08 -0.32 65.03
C GLU A 153 -79.57 -0.30 65.41
N GLN A 154 -80.14 -1.46 65.75
CA GLN A 154 -81.51 -1.55 66.23
C GLN A 154 -81.70 -0.85 67.57
N SER A 155 -80.72 -0.87 68.49
CA SER A 155 -80.81 -0.13 69.75
C SER A 155 -80.68 1.37 69.55
N LYS A 156 -79.89 1.82 68.57
CA LYS A 156 -79.86 3.24 68.15
C LYS A 156 -81.17 3.68 67.54
N HIS A 157 -81.71 2.95 66.56
CA HIS A 157 -83.01 3.28 65.98
C HIS A 157 -84.16 3.16 66.98
N ALA A 158 -84.09 2.20 67.91
CA ALA A 158 -85.05 2.12 69.01
C ALA A 158 -84.90 3.32 69.96
N SER A 159 -83.67 3.77 70.25
CA SER A 159 -83.42 4.97 71.08
C SER A 159 -83.89 6.24 70.40
N GLU A 160 -83.63 6.42 69.10
CA GLU A 160 -84.13 7.57 68.32
C GLU A 160 -85.65 7.60 68.33
N ARG A 161 -86.31 6.45 68.11
CA ARG A 161 -87.77 6.35 68.20
C ARG A 161 -88.31 6.58 69.60
N ILE A 162 -87.61 6.12 70.64
CA ILE A 162 -87.97 6.40 72.04
C ILE A 162 -87.82 7.89 72.33
N GLU A 163 -86.73 8.52 71.89
CA GLU A 163 -86.49 9.95 72.08
C GLU A 163 -87.54 10.79 71.33
N GLU A 164 -87.86 10.44 70.08
CA GLU A 164 -88.96 11.05 69.32
C GLU A 164 -90.30 10.85 70.03
N ALA A 165 -90.59 9.63 70.51
CA ALA A 165 -91.79 9.34 71.27
C ALA A 165 -91.82 10.09 72.61
N GLU A 166 -90.69 10.29 73.29
CA GLU A 166 -90.57 11.07 74.52
C GLU A 166 -90.72 12.57 74.25
N ARG A 167 -90.20 13.09 73.13
CA ARG A 167 -90.46 14.47 72.70
C ARG A 167 -91.94 14.69 72.38
N VAL A 168 -92.57 13.78 71.63
CA VAL A 168 -94.01 13.85 71.35
C VAL A 168 -94.82 13.72 72.63
N ARG A 169 -94.45 12.80 73.53
CA ARG A 169 -95.10 12.62 74.83
C ARG A 169 -94.95 13.85 75.71
N SER A 170 -93.76 14.44 75.81
CA SER A 170 -93.54 15.65 76.61
C SER A 170 -94.28 16.86 76.02
N SER A 171 -94.30 17.02 74.69
CA SER A 171 -95.14 18.02 74.01
C SER A 171 -96.63 17.80 74.30
N ALA A 172 -97.12 16.56 74.19
CA ALA A 172 -98.50 16.22 74.48
C ALA A 172 -98.86 16.42 75.96
N ILE A 173 -97.95 16.15 76.89
CA ILE A 173 -98.13 16.44 78.32
C ILE A 173 -98.17 17.95 78.57
N GLN A 174 -97.30 18.72 77.91
CA GLN A 174 -97.32 20.18 77.99
C GLN A 174 -98.64 20.75 77.43
N GLU A 175 -99.12 20.25 76.29
CA GLU A 175 -100.42 20.61 75.72
C GLU A 175 -101.59 20.20 76.62
N ALA A 176 -101.60 18.97 77.13
CA ALA A 176 -102.62 18.49 78.05
C ALA A 176 -102.64 19.31 79.36
N SER A 177 -101.47 19.71 79.87
CA SER A 177 -101.35 20.56 81.05
C SER A 177 -101.89 21.97 80.79
N PHE A 178 -101.64 22.53 79.61
CA PHE A 178 -102.18 23.81 79.17
C PHE A 178 -103.71 23.77 79.05
N TYR A 179 -104.25 22.77 78.33
CA TYR A 179 -105.70 22.62 78.20
C TYR A 179 -106.38 22.36 79.55
N ARG A 180 -105.75 21.59 80.45
CA ARG A 180 -106.25 21.38 81.82
C ARG A 180 -106.23 22.67 82.64
N ALA A 181 -105.17 23.46 82.56
CA ALA A 181 -105.09 24.76 83.22
C ALA A 181 -106.12 25.75 82.66
N LYS A 182 -106.34 25.74 81.34
CA LYS A 182 -107.37 26.55 80.65
C LYS A 182 -108.79 26.14 81.06
N LEU A 183 -109.08 24.84 81.15
CA LEU A 183 -110.36 24.33 81.64
C LEU A 183 -110.59 24.71 83.10
N ALA A 184 -109.59 24.56 83.97
CA ALA A 184 -109.70 24.98 85.37
C ALA A 184 -109.96 26.49 85.54
N ALA A 185 -109.35 27.32 84.69
CA ALA A 185 -109.60 28.77 84.68
C ALA A 185 -111.01 29.14 84.17
N LEU A 186 -111.53 28.40 83.19
CA LEU A 186 -112.92 28.54 82.70
C LEU A 186 -113.94 28.06 83.74
N GLU A 187 -113.68 26.94 84.42
CA GLU A 187 -114.51 26.44 85.52
C GLU A 187 -114.54 27.41 86.71
N ALA A 188 -113.44 28.13 86.96
CA ALA A 188 -113.37 29.21 87.95
C ALA A 188 -113.99 30.55 87.48
N SER A 189 -114.52 30.62 86.25
CA SER A 189 -115.08 31.83 85.62
C SER A 189 -114.11 33.04 85.57
N SER A 190 -112.79 32.78 85.53
CA SER A 190 -111.76 33.83 85.43
C SER A 190 -111.35 34.04 83.97
N GLU A 191 -112.05 34.93 83.27
CA GLU A 191 -111.70 35.28 81.87
C GLU A 191 -110.31 35.91 81.75
N SER A 192 -109.83 36.61 82.79
CA SER A 192 -108.50 37.22 82.81
C SER A 192 -107.37 36.19 82.83
N ASP A 193 -107.54 35.06 83.54
CA ASP A 193 -106.52 34.01 83.60
C ASP A 193 -106.45 33.20 82.30
N VAL A 194 -107.59 32.98 81.64
CA VAL A 194 -107.64 32.36 80.30
C VAL A 194 -106.89 33.21 79.28
N ALA A 195 -107.14 34.53 79.27
CA ALA A 195 -106.43 35.44 78.38
C ALA A 195 -104.94 35.58 78.72
N ARG A 196 -104.52 35.37 79.98
CA ARG A 196 -103.10 35.34 80.35
C ARG A 196 -102.43 34.07 79.82
N LEU A 197 -103.03 32.90 80.06
CA LEU A 197 -102.51 31.61 79.57
C LEU A 197 -102.40 31.57 78.04
N ASP A 198 -103.39 32.10 77.31
CA ASP A 198 -103.34 32.17 75.85
C ASP A 198 -102.21 33.10 75.36
N ARG A 199 -101.98 34.25 76.02
CA ARG A 199 -100.84 35.13 75.70
C ARG A 199 -99.50 34.48 76.00
N ASP A 200 -99.37 33.79 77.14
CA ASP A 200 -98.14 33.08 77.50
C ASP A 200 -97.84 31.95 76.50
N ARG A 201 -98.87 31.24 76.02
CA ARG A 201 -98.71 30.21 74.99
C ARG A 201 -98.32 30.81 73.63
N ILE A 202 -98.95 31.92 73.23
CA ILE A 202 -98.57 32.64 72.01
C ILE A 202 -97.12 33.10 72.10
N ALA A 203 -96.70 33.71 73.21
CA ALA A 203 -95.32 34.14 73.42
C ALA A 203 -94.31 32.98 73.39
N GLN A 204 -94.67 31.81 73.93
CA GLN A 204 -93.83 30.60 73.83
C GLN A 204 -93.69 30.11 72.38
N LEU A 205 -94.79 30.06 71.62
CA LEU A 205 -94.76 29.65 70.20
C LEU A 205 -94.01 30.67 69.34
N GLU A 206 -94.16 31.96 69.61
CA GLU A 206 -93.40 33.04 68.97
C GLU A 206 -91.91 32.92 69.29
N SER A 207 -91.55 32.62 70.54
CA SER A 207 -90.15 32.37 70.92
C SER A 207 -89.58 31.13 70.23
N GLN A 208 -90.33 30.03 70.13
CA GLN A 208 -89.90 28.83 69.41
C GLN A 208 -89.76 29.10 67.90
N LEU A 209 -90.66 29.89 67.31
CA LEU A 209 -90.58 30.28 65.92
C LEU A 209 -89.39 31.23 65.68
N ALA A 210 -89.10 32.14 66.62
CA ALA A 210 -87.91 32.99 66.59
C ALA A 210 -86.61 32.18 66.71
N GLU A 211 -86.59 31.15 67.55
CA GLU A 211 -85.44 30.23 67.68
C GLU A 211 -85.25 29.42 66.40
N VAL A 212 -86.30 28.81 65.84
CA VAL A 212 -86.24 28.05 64.58
C VAL A 212 -85.84 28.92 63.40
N THR A 213 -86.32 30.17 63.33
CA THR A 213 -85.94 31.11 62.27
C THR A 213 -84.49 31.56 62.41
N SER A 214 -84.01 31.83 63.63
CA SER A 214 -82.59 32.10 63.90
C SER A 214 -81.69 30.90 63.52
N ASP A 215 -82.12 29.69 63.84
CA ASP A 215 -81.44 28.44 63.45
C ASP A 215 -81.44 28.25 61.93
N GLN A 216 -82.56 28.55 61.25
CA GLN A 216 -82.66 28.49 59.80
C GLN A 216 -81.72 29.51 59.15
N ASP A 217 -81.69 30.76 59.64
CA ASP A 217 -80.74 31.77 59.19
C ASP A 217 -79.29 31.33 59.41
N GLY A 218 -79.01 30.66 60.53
CA GLY A 218 -77.70 30.06 60.81
C GLY A 218 -77.32 28.95 59.82
N ARG A 219 -78.24 28.04 59.50
CA ARG A 219 -78.04 26.99 58.50
C ARG A 219 -77.87 27.57 57.09
N ASP A 220 -78.66 28.58 56.72
CA ASP A 220 -78.58 29.24 55.41
C ASP A 220 -77.25 29.97 55.23
N ARG A 221 -76.73 30.62 56.28
CA ARG A 221 -75.36 31.17 56.27
C ARG A 221 -74.33 30.07 56.06
N LYS A 222 -74.46 28.94 56.75
CA LYS A 222 -73.53 27.81 56.59
C LYS A 222 -73.60 27.19 55.19
N ILE A 223 -74.80 27.06 54.62
CA ILE A 223 -74.98 26.57 53.24
C ILE A 223 -74.33 27.53 52.26
N LYS A 224 -74.49 28.85 52.43
CA LYS A 224 -73.82 29.87 51.60
C LYS A 224 -72.30 29.75 51.71
N GLU A 225 -71.75 29.73 52.92
CA GLU A 225 -70.30 29.54 53.13
C GLU A 225 -69.78 28.26 52.47
N LEU A 226 -70.49 27.13 52.64
CA LEU A 226 -70.11 25.87 52.01
C LEU A 226 -70.20 25.96 50.48
N SER A 227 -71.23 26.60 49.93
CA SER A 227 -71.37 26.81 48.49
C SER A 227 -70.28 27.72 47.92
N GLU A 228 -69.91 28.78 48.63
CA GLU A 228 -68.81 29.66 48.27
C GLU A 228 -67.47 28.92 48.33
N SER A 229 -67.23 28.14 49.39
CA SER A 229 -66.03 27.31 49.51
C SER A 229 -65.94 26.23 48.43
N LEU A 230 -67.07 25.63 48.05
CA LEU A 230 -67.16 24.67 46.96
C LEU A 230 -66.84 25.36 45.63
N SER A 231 -67.41 26.54 45.36
CA SER A 231 -67.13 27.31 44.14
C SER A 231 -65.67 27.77 44.05
N LEU A 232 -65.06 28.15 45.18
CA LEU A 232 -63.65 28.47 45.24
C LEU A 232 -62.80 27.22 44.98
N GLN A 233 -63.18 26.08 45.56
CA GLN A 233 -62.48 24.83 45.34
C GLN A 233 -62.59 24.36 43.88
N THR A 234 -63.76 24.49 43.24
CA THR A 234 -63.92 24.14 41.82
C THR A 234 -63.08 25.04 40.93
N THR A 235 -63.08 26.35 41.16
CA THR A 235 -62.24 27.27 40.37
C THR A 235 -60.74 27.04 40.59
N LEU A 236 -60.31 26.68 41.80
CA LEU A 236 -58.92 26.29 42.07
C LEU A 236 -58.53 24.99 41.37
N LEU A 237 -59.44 24.00 41.32
CA LEU A 237 -59.23 22.76 40.58
C LEU A 237 -59.17 23.01 39.07
N GLU A 238 -60.10 23.78 38.51
CA GLU A 238 -60.07 24.18 37.09
C GLU A 238 -58.76 24.91 36.73
N GLN A 239 -58.28 25.80 37.60
CA GLN A 239 -56.98 26.44 37.39
C GLN A 239 -55.80 25.47 37.50
N ALA A 240 -55.87 24.48 38.40
CA ALA A 240 -54.84 23.45 38.52
C ALA A 240 -54.84 22.52 37.29
N GLU A 241 -56.01 22.16 36.79
CA GLU A 241 -56.21 21.38 35.56
C GLU A 241 -55.69 22.15 34.34
N ALA A 242 -56.04 23.43 34.18
CA ALA A 242 -55.51 24.26 33.10
C ALA A 242 -53.97 24.36 33.13
N ARG A 243 -53.37 24.54 34.32
CA ARG A 243 -51.90 24.53 34.49
C ARG A 243 -51.29 23.16 34.17
N ALA A 244 -51.98 22.06 34.50
CA ALA A 244 -51.53 20.72 34.18
C ALA A 244 -51.60 20.44 32.67
N GLU A 245 -52.67 20.89 31.99
CA GLU A 245 -52.79 20.81 30.53
C GLU A 245 -51.70 21.63 29.83
N ASP A 246 -51.41 22.85 30.29
CA ASP A 246 -50.35 23.68 29.73
C ASP A 246 -48.95 23.09 29.99
N ALA A 247 -48.76 22.36 31.10
CA ALA A 247 -47.55 21.59 31.34
C ALA A 247 -47.46 20.37 30.40
N SER A 248 -48.58 19.67 30.16
CA SER A 248 -48.65 18.54 29.22
C SER A 248 -48.33 18.98 27.80
N LYS A 249 -48.96 20.06 27.30
CA LYS A 249 -48.70 20.60 25.96
C LYS A 249 -47.23 20.99 25.78
N ARG A 250 -46.61 21.58 26.81
CA ARG A 250 -45.17 21.90 26.78
C ARG A 250 -44.30 20.64 26.75
N ALA A 251 -44.66 19.60 27.51
CA ALA A 251 -43.97 18.32 27.47
C ALA A 251 -44.11 17.65 26.09
N ASP A 252 -45.29 17.68 25.49
CA ASP A 252 -45.57 17.14 24.15
C ASP A 252 -44.77 17.90 23.08
N MET A 253 -44.75 19.24 23.13
CA MET A 253 -43.93 20.05 22.22
C MET A 253 -42.43 19.75 22.34
N LEU A 254 -41.92 19.54 23.56
CA LEU A 254 -40.53 19.15 23.80
C LEU A 254 -40.24 17.74 23.30
N SER A 255 -41.16 16.80 23.51
CA SER A 255 -41.08 15.44 22.96
C SER A 255 -41.04 15.47 21.44
N ASP A 256 -41.94 16.21 20.80
CA ASP A 256 -41.98 16.37 19.35
C ASP A 256 -40.68 16.98 18.82
N ALA A 257 -40.19 18.06 19.44
CA ALA A 257 -38.91 18.67 19.09
C ALA A 257 -37.75 17.66 19.20
N HIS A 258 -37.72 16.86 20.28
CA HIS A 258 -36.72 15.82 20.45
C HIS A 258 -36.83 14.72 19.39
N THR A 259 -38.04 14.29 19.03
CA THR A 259 -38.20 13.31 17.94
C THR A 259 -37.74 13.85 16.59
N GLN A 260 -37.94 15.13 16.32
CA GLN A 260 -37.45 15.77 15.08
C GLN A 260 -35.93 15.87 15.09
N GLU A 261 -35.32 16.25 16.21
CA GLU A 261 -33.87 16.27 16.35
C GLU A 261 -33.27 14.87 16.14
N MET A 262 -33.87 13.84 16.73
CA MET A 262 -33.44 12.44 16.54
C MET A 262 -33.55 12.00 15.07
N LYS A 263 -34.59 12.41 14.33
CA LYS A 263 -34.69 12.15 12.89
C LYS A 263 -33.58 12.85 12.11
N VAL A 264 -33.29 14.10 12.42
CA VAL A 264 -32.19 14.85 11.79
C VAL A 264 -30.85 14.18 12.09
N GLN A 265 -30.58 13.82 13.35
CA GLN A 265 -29.36 13.10 13.75
C GLN A 265 -29.24 11.75 13.03
N ASN A 266 -30.32 10.98 12.91
CA ASN A 266 -30.32 9.73 12.15
C ASN A 266 -30.05 9.95 10.66
N SER A 267 -30.68 10.96 10.05
CA SER A 267 -30.41 11.30 8.64
C SER A 267 -28.96 11.74 8.39
N LEU A 268 -28.35 12.43 9.37
CA LEU A 268 -26.94 12.82 9.32
C LEU A 268 -26.03 11.59 9.45
N ARG A 269 -26.35 10.66 10.37
CA ARG A 269 -25.64 9.38 10.53
C ARG A 269 -25.73 8.51 9.28
N GLU A 270 -26.89 8.43 8.62
CA GLU A 270 -27.05 7.72 7.35
C GLU A 270 -26.19 8.35 6.25
N ARG A 271 -26.17 9.69 6.14
CA ARG A 271 -25.27 10.39 5.19
C ARG A 271 -23.80 10.13 5.51
N GLN A 272 -23.41 10.14 6.79
CA GLN A 272 -22.06 9.80 7.20
C GLN A 272 -21.69 8.36 6.82
N ALA A 273 -22.58 7.40 7.06
CA ALA A 273 -22.36 6.00 6.68
C ALA A 273 -22.20 5.83 5.16
N ILE A 274 -22.99 6.53 4.35
CA ILE A 274 -22.88 6.52 2.88
C ILE A 274 -21.54 7.14 2.44
N LEU A 275 -21.14 8.28 3.02
CA LEU A 275 -19.85 8.91 2.70
C LEU A 275 -18.68 8.01 3.10
N GLU A 276 -18.71 7.41 4.28
CA GLU A 276 -17.69 6.45 4.70
C GLU A 276 -17.64 5.21 3.81
N ALA A 277 -18.80 4.70 3.36
CA ALA A 277 -18.84 3.61 2.38
C ALA A 277 -18.19 4.02 1.05
N SER A 278 -18.53 5.19 0.52
CA SER A 278 -17.90 5.70 -0.70
C SER A 278 -16.39 5.92 -0.55
N LEU A 279 -15.92 6.37 0.62
CA LEU A 279 -14.49 6.51 0.92
C LEU A 279 -13.79 5.15 0.97
N ARG A 280 -14.43 4.11 1.51
CA ARG A 280 -13.92 2.73 1.48
C ARG A 280 -13.85 2.22 0.05
N ASP A 281 -14.89 2.40 -0.76
CA ASP A 281 -14.88 2.01 -2.18
C ASP A 281 -13.78 2.74 -2.97
N HIS A 282 -13.55 4.03 -2.71
CA HIS A 282 -12.45 4.78 -3.32
C HIS A 282 -11.08 4.29 -2.85
N ALA A 283 -10.93 3.93 -1.57
CA ALA A 283 -9.70 3.34 -1.06
C ALA A 283 -9.42 1.96 -1.67
N GLU A 284 -10.43 1.11 -1.82
CA GLU A 284 -10.32 -0.19 -2.49
C GLU A 284 -9.90 -0.02 -3.96
N LYS A 285 -10.55 0.89 -4.69
CA LYS A 285 -10.15 1.22 -6.08
C LYS A 285 -8.72 1.74 -6.19
N ASN A 286 -8.28 2.56 -5.23
CA ASN A 286 -6.90 3.03 -5.22
C ASN A 286 -5.92 1.87 -5.01
N VAL A 287 -6.22 0.94 -4.10
CA VAL A 287 -5.39 -0.25 -3.87
C VAL A 287 -5.35 -1.14 -5.12
N GLU A 288 -6.49 -1.34 -5.78
CA GLU A 288 -6.57 -2.07 -7.06
C GLU A 288 -5.76 -1.38 -8.18
N GLN A 289 -5.83 -0.05 -8.27
CA GLN A 289 -5.04 0.70 -9.25
C GLN A 289 -3.54 0.64 -8.94
N THR A 290 -3.15 0.72 -7.66
CA THR A 290 -1.74 0.59 -7.29
C THR A 290 -1.21 -0.81 -7.59
N SER A 291 -1.99 -1.87 -7.34
CA SER A 291 -1.56 -3.23 -7.67
C SER A 291 -1.49 -3.46 -9.18
N HIS A 292 -2.38 -2.86 -9.96
CA HIS A 292 -2.31 -2.90 -11.42
C HIS A 292 -1.07 -2.16 -11.96
N ILE A 293 -0.72 -1.02 -11.37
CA ILE A 293 0.52 -0.29 -11.71
C ILE A 293 1.75 -1.13 -11.37
N GLU A 294 1.82 -1.71 -10.17
CA GLU A 294 2.93 -2.60 -9.78
C GLU A 294 3.07 -3.81 -10.72
N GLN A 295 1.95 -4.37 -11.19
CA GLN A 295 1.96 -5.45 -12.18
C GLN A 295 2.50 -4.98 -13.53
N ILE A 296 2.05 -3.83 -14.03
CA ILE A 296 2.54 -3.25 -15.29
C ILE A 296 4.04 -2.89 -15.18
N GLU A 297 4.49 -2.36 -14.05
CA GLU A 297 5.91 -2.08 -13.80
C GLU A 297 6.74 -3.36 -13.80
N ALA A 298 6.25 -4.44 -13.18
CA ALA A 298 6.91 -5.74 -13.22
C ALA A 298 7.00 -6.30 -14.64
N ASP A 299 5.92 -6.17 -15.44
CA ASP A 299 5.92 -6.61 -16.83
C ASP A 299 6.80 -5.73 -17.72
N HIS A 300 6.85 -4.41 -17.48
CA HIS A 300 7.78 -3.51 -18.14
C HIS A 300 9.24 -3.87 -17.84
N MET A 301 9.57 -4.17 -16.57
CA MET A 301 10.91 -4.64 -16.20
C MET A 301 11.28 -5.96 -16.90
N LYS A 302 10.33 -6.90 -17.03
CA LYS A 302 10.56 -8.15 -17.78
C LYS A 302 10.83 -7.89 -19.26
N VAL A 303 10.01 -7.06 -19.91
CA VAL A 303 10.19 -6.72 -21.33
C VAL A 303 11.49 -5.94 -21.54
N GLN A 304 11.87 -5.06 -20.62
CA GLN A 304 13.14 -4.36 -20.67
C GLN A 304 14.33 -5.33 -20.52
N ALA A 305 14.27 -6.30 -19.60
CA ALA A 305 15.31 -7.33 -19.48
C ALA A 305 15.42 -8.18 -20.75
N GLN A 306 14.29 -8.53 -21.38
CA GLN A 306 14.28 -9.23 -22.67
C GLN A 306 14.90 -8.37 -23.79
N LEU A 307 14.61 -7.07 -23.81
CA LEU A 307 15.22 -6.14 -24.77
C LEU A 307 16.74 -6.07 -24.56
N GLU A 308 17.20 -5.98 -23.32
CA GLU A 308 18.64 -5.96 -22.97
C GLU A 308 19.32 -7.28 -23.39
N GLU A 309 18.70 -8.43 -23.16
CA GLU A 309 19.22 -9.73 -23.62
C GLU A 309 19.28 -9.83 -25.15
N LEU A 310 18.23 -9.37 -25.85
CA LEU A 310 18.22 -9.29 -27.31
C LEU A 310 19.27 -8.31 -27.86
N GLN A 311 19.52 -7.20 -27.16
CA GLN A 311 20.58 -6.26 -27.51
C GLN A 311 21.97 -6.88 -27.30
N LEU A 312 22.19 -7.58 -26.18
CA LEU A 312 23.45 -8.26 -25.90
C LEU A 312 23.71 -9.38 -26.92
N SER A 313 22.72 -10.19 -27.26
CA SER A 313 22.85 -11.23 -28.29
C SER A 313 23.08 -10.62 -29.68
N ARG A 314 22.38 -9.54 -30.06
CA ARG A 314 22.66 -8.77 -31.27
C ARG A 314 24.12 -8.30 -31.30
N ASP A 315 24.62 -7.70 -30.23
CA ASP A 315 26.00 -7.20 -30.18
C ASP A 315 27.03 -8.33 -30.25
N GLN A 316 26.74 -9.49 -29.67
CA GLN A 316 27.55 -10.70 -29.84
C GLN A 316 27.55 -11.18 -31.29
N HIS A 317 26.40 -11.20 -31.97
CA HIS A 317 26.30 -11.55 -33.39
C HIS A 317 27.04 -10.55 -34.29
N VAL A 318 26.95 -9.24 -34.01
CA VAL A 318 27.70 -8.21 -34.74
C VAL A 318 29.20 -8.42 -34.58
N ARG A 319 29.70 -8.65 -33.35
CA ARG A 319 31.13 -8.95 -33.13
C ARG A 319 31.56 -10.23 -33.84
N ALA A 320 30.73 -11.27 -33.86
CA ALA A 320 31.03 -12.51 -34.58
C ALA A 320 31.08 -12.27 -36.11
N LEU A 321 30.18 -11.44 -36.66
CA LEU A 321 30.20 -11.04 -38.05
C LEU A 321 31.44 -10.20 -38.40
N GLU A 322 31.83 -9.25 -37.54
CA GLU A 322 33.06 -8.47 -37.72
C GLU A 322 34.31 -9.38 -37.70
N GLN A 323 34.36 -10.34 -36.78
CA GLN A 323 35.44 -11.33 -36.75
C GLN A 323 35.47 -12.19 -38.01
N ALA A 324 34.30 -12.62 -38.51
CA ALA A 324 34.19 -13.36 -39.76
C ALA A 324 34.62 -12.51 -40.97
N MET A 325 34.22 -11.23 -41.04
CA MET A 325 34.64 -10.29 -42.09
C MET A 325 36.15 -10.04 -42.06
N ASN A 326 36.74 -9.90 -40.88
CA ASN A 326 38.19 -9.77 -40.75
C ASN A 326 38.92 -11.07 -41.18
N ALA A 327 38.36 -12.23 -40.84
CA ALA A 327 38.89 -13.52 -41.28
C ALA A 327 38.80 -13.69 -42.80
N THR A 328 37.70 -13.30 -43.44
CA THR A 328 37.57 -13.35 -44.90
C THR A 328 38.46 -12.32 -45.58
N GLN A 329 38.62 -11.12 -45.02
CA GLN A 329 39.55 -10.12 -45.54
C GLN A 329 41.00 -10.61 -45.47
N THR A 330 41.43 -11.17 -44.35
CA THR A 330 42.79 -11.76 -44.23
C THR A 330 42.96 -12.97 -45.14
N ALA A 331 41.92 -13.78 -45.35
CA ALA A 331 41.94 -14.87 -46.33
C ALA A 331 42.04 -14.33 -47.77
N SER A 332 41.33 -13.25 -48.11
CA SER A 332 41.41 -12.57 -49.41
C SER A 332 42.79 -12.00 -49.66
N GLN A 333 43.39 -11.31 -48.67
CA GLN A 333 44.76 -10.80 -48.76
C GLN A 333 45.77 -11.93 -48.98
N ARG A 334 45.64 -13.05 -48.27
CA ARG A 334 46.47 -14.23 -48.52
C ARG A 334 46.28 -14.82 -49.91
N ALA A 335 45.04 -14.85 -50.42
CA ALA A 335 44.76 -15.30 -51.78
C ALA A 335 45.41 -14.37 -52.82
N GLU A 336 45.32 -13.05 -52.64
CA GLU A 336 45.99 -12.06 -53.49
C GLU A 336 47.53 -12.17 -53.43
N GLU A 337 48.10 -12.40 -52.25
CA GLU A 337 49.54 -12.64 -52.10
C GLU A 337 49.98 -13.90 -52.85
N VAL A 338 49.21 -14.98 -52.72
CA VAL A 338 49.45 -16.24 -53.42
C VAL A 338 49.30 -16.06 -54.94
N ASP A 339 48.28 -15.35 -55.41
CA ASP A 339 48.11 -14.99 -56.83
C ASP A 339 49.28 -14.15 -57.34
N SER A 340 49.78 -13.20 -56.55
CA SER A 340 50.96 -12.41 -56.90
C SER A 340 52.22 -13.29 -57.01
N GLN A 341 52.37 -14.29 -56.14
CA GLN A 341 53.47 -15.25 -56.20
C GLN A 341 53.34 -16.15 -57.43
N TYR A 342 52.13 -16.62 -57.74
CA TYR A 342 51.85 -17.37 -58.97
C TYR A 342 52.17 -16.54 -60.21
N GLN A 343 51.76 -15.27 -60.28
CA GLN A 343 52.09 -14.38 -61.39
C GLN A 343 53.60 -14.22 -61.55
N ARG A 344 54.33 -13.90 -60.47
CA ARG A 344 55.80 -13.80 -60.49
C ARG A 344 56.46 -15.10 -60.98
N ALA A 345 56.03 -16.25 -60.46
CA ALA A 345 56.54 -17.55 -60.88
C ALA A 345 56.22 -17.81 -62.37
N THR A 346 55.03 -17.48 -62.85
CA THR A 346 54.70 -17.62 -64.28
C THR A 346 55.54 -16.70 -65.17
N ASP A 347 55.85 -15.49 -64.71
CA ASP A 347 56.69 -14.54 -65.48
C ASP A 347 58.17 -14.96 -65.46
N GLU A 348 58.67 -15.48 -64.34
CA GLU A 348 60.00 -16.09 -64.28
C GLU A 348 60.08 -17.32 -65.20
N ILE A 349 59.06 -18.18 -65.20
CA ILE A 349 58.94 -19.29 -66.14
C ILE A 349 58.97 -18.78 -67.58
N LYS A 350 58.20 -17.74 -67.93
CA LYS A 350 58.22 -17.15 -69.28
C LYS A 350 59.61 -16.61 -69.63
N ARG A 351 60.30 -15.95 -68.70
CA ARG A 351 61.66 -15.43 -68.90
C ARG A 351 62.64 -16.57 -69.17
N LEU A 352 62.63 -17.62 -68.34
CA LEU A 352 63.46 -18.80 -68.55
C LEU A 352 63.15 -19.49 -69.88
N HIS A 353 61.89 -19.53 -70.31
CA HIS A 353 61.52 -20.03 -71.64
C HIS A 353 62.08 -19.16 -72.77
N ALA A 354 62.08 -17.83 -72.62
CA ALA A 354 62.68 -16.91 -73.57
C ALA A 354 64.21 -17.07 -73.62
N ASP A 355 64.88 -17.13 -72.46
CA ASP A 355 66.32 -17.38 -72.35
C ASP A 355 66.70 -18.74 -72.98
N MET A 356 65.89 -19.78 -72.77
CA MET A 356 66.06 -21.08 -73.44
C MET A 356 65.87 -20.99 -74.95
N ALA A 357 64.95 -20.16 -75.44
CA ALA A 357 64.74 -19.96 -76.88
C ALA A 357 65.90 -19.18 -77.51
N GLU A 358 66.42 -18.15 -76.83
CA GLU A 358 67.60 -17.39 -77.26
C GLU A 358 68.85 -18.28 -77.29
N LEU A 359 69.12 -19.04 -76.22
CA LEU A 359 70.24 -20.00 -76.19
C LEU A 359 70.12 -21.07 -77.27
N LYS A 360 68.91 -21.55 -77.56
CA LYS A 360 68.68 -22.45 -78.70
C LYS A 360 68.99 -21.76 -80.03
N GLY A 361 68.56 -20.51 -80.21
CA GLY A 361 68.90 -19.69 -81.38
C GLY A 361 70.40 -19.47 -81.53
N ASP A 362 71.12 -19.18 -80.44
CA ASP A 362 72.57 -19.05 -80.40
C ASP A 362 73.27 -20.37 -80.74
N LEU A 363 72.79 -21.50 -80.22
CA LEU A 363 73.32 -22.82 -80.56
C LEU A 363 73.10 -23.15 -82.04
N GLU A 364 71.92 -22.84 -82.58
CA GLU A 364 71.64 -22.97 -84.02
C GLU A 364 72.56 -22.07 -84.83
N ALA A 365 72.77 -20.81 -84.44
CA ALA A 365 73.70 -19.89 -85.08
C ALA A 365 75.15 -20.43 -85.04
N ARG A 366 75.63 -20.88 -83.88
CA ARG A 366 76.95 -21.53 -83.76
C ARG A 366 77.05 -22.80 -84.58
N ASN A 367 75.97 -23.59 -84.68
CA ASN A 367 75.97 -24.77 -85.54
C ASN A 367 76.06 -24.37 -87.02
N THR A 368 75.36 -23.33 -87.46
CA THR A 368 75.52 -22.80 -88.83
C THR A 368 76.91 -22.21 -89.08
N GLU A 369 77.51 -21.55 -88.09
CA GLU A 369 78.90 -21.09 -88.16
C GLU A 369 79.86 -22.28 -88.28
N ILE A 370 79.71 -23.32 -87.46
CA ILE A 370 80.49 -24.57 -87.53
C ILE A 370 80.30 -25.24 -88.89
N GLU A 371 79.08 -25.30 -89.42
CA GLU A 371 78.81 -25.81 -90.76
C GLU A 371 79.49 -24.96 -91.85
N ALA A 372 79.52 -23.64 -91.70
CA ALA A 372 80.26 -22.73 -92.59
C ALA A 372 81.78 -22.88 -92.44
N TYR A 373 82.31 -23.11 -91.23
CA TYR A 373 83.72 -23.45 -91.01
C TYR A 373 84.03 -24.83 -91.60
N ARG A 374 83.16 -25.82 -91.45
CA ARG A 374 83.29 -27.14 -92.09
C ARG A 374 83.22 -27.04 -93.62
N GLY A 375 82.35 -26.17 -94.15
CA GLY A 375 82.30 -25.85 -95.57
C GLY A 375 83.61 -25.23 -96.05
N ARG A 376 84.12 -24.22 -95.33
CA ARG A 376 85.43 -23.63 -95.59
C ARG A 376 86.57 -24.65 -95.47
N VAL A 377 86.54 -25.55 -94.48
CA VAL A 377 87.52 -26.63 -94.36
C VAL A 377 87.40 -27.56 -95.55
N LYS A 378 86.20 -27.94 -96.01
CA LYS A 378 86.01 -28.72 -97.24
C LYS A 378 86.50 -27.98 -98.49
N ASP A 379 86.29 -26.67 -98.60
CA ASP A 379 86.80 -25.87 -99.70
C ASP A 379 88.32 -25.72 -99.64
N LEU A 380 88.89 -25.59 -98.44
CA LEU A 380 90.32 -25.64 -98.19
C LEU A 380 90.88 -27.03 -98.47
N GLU A 381 90.18 -28.12 -98.14
CA GLU A 381 90.55 -29.49 -98.47
C GLU A 381 90.43 -29.75 -99.96
N ASN A 382 89.43 -29.18 -100.65
CA ASN A 382 89.26 -29.28 -102.09
C ASN A 382 90.34 -28.46 -102.83
N SER A 383 90.61 -27.24 -102.38
CA SER A 383 91.68 -26.41 -102.92
C SER A 383 93.06 -26.96 -102.56
N TRP A 384 93.22 -27.57 -101.39
CA TRP A 384 94.41 -28.32 -101.00
C TRP A 384 94.52 -29.63 -101.76
N ALA A 385 93.43 -30.33 -102.07
CA ALA A 385 93.44 -31.54 -102.88
C ALA A 385 93.72 -31.20 -104.35
N LYS A 386 93.22 -30.08 -104.85
CA LYS A 386 93.60 -29.53 -106.16
C LYS A 386 95.06 -29.09 -106.16
N SER A 387 95.48 -28.32 -105.17
CA SER A 387 96.88 -27.91 -104.99
C SER A 387 97.79 -29.11 -104.72
N ARG A 388 97.29 -30.19 -104.14
CA ARG A 388 97.99 -31.46 -103.94
C ARG A 388 97.96 -32.31 -105.19
N GLN A 389 96.93 -32.31 -106.02
CA GLN A 389 96.95 -32.95 -107.34
C GLN A 389 97.89 -32.18 -108.27
N GLU A 390 97.91 -30.85 -108.18
CA GLU A 390 98.89 -29.99 -108.83
C GLU A 390 100.28 -30.23 -108.22
N ALA A 391 100.41 -30.31 -106.90
CA ALA A 391 101.67 -30.56 -106.23
C ALA A 391 102.12 -32.01 -106.40
N ASP A 392 101.26 -33.00 -106.60
CA ASP A 392 101.53 -34.40 -106.95
C ASP A 392 101.83 -34.51 -108.44
N ALA A 393 101.24 -33.66 -109.29
CA ALA A 393 101.72 -33.43 -110.65
C ALA A 393 103.10 -32.76 -110.64
N PHE A 394 103.36 -31.83 -109.70
CA PHE A 394 104.66 -31.19 -109.49
C PHE A 394 105.63 -32.05 -108.67
N ARG A 395 105.19 -33.04 -107.88
CA ARG A 395 105.98 -33.96 -107.03
C ARG A 395 106.26 -35.26 -107.80
N ALA A 396 105.39 -35.68 -108.72
CA ALA A 396 105.79 -36.48 -109.89
C ALA A 396 106.85 -35.74 -110.74
N LEU A 397 106.94 -34.41 -110.63
CA LEU A 397 107.96 -33.56 -111.25
C LEU A 397 109.17 -33.24 -110.33
N THR A 398 109.04 -33.30 -108.99
CA THR A 398 110.04 -32.78 -108.02
C THR A 398 110.26 -33.59 -106.73
N THR A 399 109.48 -34.63 -106.40
CA THR A 399 109.80 -35.68 -105.39
C THR A 399 109.86 -37.06 -106.06
N GLY A 400 110.90 -37.39 -106.82
CA GLY A 400 112.12 -36.62 -107.08
C GLY A 400 113.00 -36.39 -105.83
N GLY A 401 113.08 -35.16 -105.33
CA GLY A 401 113.81 -34.78 -104.13
C GLY A 401 112.95 -34.27 -102.96
N LEU A 402 112.86 -35.06 -101.90
CA LEU A 402 113.33 -34.66 -100.55
C LEU A 402 112.94 -33.26 -100.02
N GLY A 403 111.64 -32.98 -99.91
CA GLY A 403 111.13 -31.71 -99.35
C GLY A 403 110.05 -31.85 -98.28
N GLU A 404 109.72 -33.09 -97.89
CA GLU A 404 109.16 -33.38 -96.58
C GLU A 404 110.33 -33.75 -95.68
N LEU A 405 110.54 -33.03 -94.57
CA LEU A 405 110.58 -33.68 -93.25
C LEU A 405 110.89 -32.73 -92.09
N LEU A 406 111.37 -31.51 -92.33
CA LEU A 406 112.08 -30.80 -91.25
C LEU A 406 111.34 -29.64 -90.58
N ASP A 407 110.26 -29.12 -91.16
CA ASP A 407 109.65 -27.87 -90.63
C ASP A 407 108.36 -28.03 -89.82
N SER A 408 107.81 -29.23 -89.65
CA SER A 408 106.48 -29.43 -89.02
C SER A 408 106.48 -29.91 -87.56
N HIS A 409 107.60 -29.90 -86.83
CA HIS A 409 107.65 -30.35 -85.42
C HIS A 409 107.66 -29.20 -84.38
N LYS A 410 107.73 -27.93 -84.80
CA LYS A 410 107.99 -26.82 -83.88
C LYS A 410 106.75 -26.11 -83.31
N ASP A 411 105.58 -26.23 -83.95
CA ASP A 411 104.44 -25.34 -83.65
C ASP A 411 103.40 -25.91 -82.65
N LEU A 412 103.45 -27.19 -82.28
CA LEU A 412 102.47 -27.81 -81.37
C LEU A 412 102.67 -27.52 -79.86
N ARG A 413 103.74 -26.84 -79.44
CA ARG A 413 104.11 -26.72 -78.01
C ARG A 413 103.65 -25.43 -77.32
N SER A 414 103.09 -24.44 -78.04
CA SER A 414 102.86 -23.09 -77.49
C SER A 414 101.44 -22.77 -76.98
N ASP A 415 100.46 -23.66 -77.19
CA ASP A 415 99.05 -23.38 -76.88
C ASP A 415 98.56 -23.86 -75.49
N GLU A 416 99.31 -24.72 -74.79
CA GLU A 416 98.88 -25.28 -73.48
C GLU A 416 99.03 -24.30 -72.29
N ASP A 417 99.99 -23.37 -72.33
CA ASP A 417 100.32 -22.48 -71.20
C ASP A 417 99.32 -21.31 -70.97
N ARG A 418 98.33 -21.12 -71.84
CA ARG A 418 97.36 -20.00 -71.76
C ARG A 418 96.10 -20.35 -70.95
N ALA A 419 95.69 -21.62 -70.92
CA ALA A 419 94.44 -22.05 -70.26
C ALA A 419 94.51 -22.09 -68.73
N ILE A 420 95.69 -22.34 -68.15
CA ILE A 420 95.87 -22.52 -66.70
C ILE A 420 95.69 -21.21 -65.91
N ARG A 421 95.92 -20.05 -66.53
CA ARG A 421 95.78 -18.72 -65.87
C ARG A 421 94.32 -18.28 -65.68
N GLY A 422 93.41 -18.61 -66.61
CA GLY A 422 91.99 -18.21 -66.52
C GLY A 422 91.15 -18.98 -65.49
N HIS A 423 91.62 -20.13 -65.02
CA HIS A 423 90.94 -20.90 -63.97
C HIS A 423 91.22 -20.37 -62.55
N ALA A 424 92.36 -19.71 -62.31
CA ALA A 424 92.73 -19.18 -61.00
C ALA A 424 91.92 -17.94 -60.59
N GLU A 425 91.59 -17.06 -61.53
CA GLU A 425 90.85 -15.82 -61.26
C GLU A 425 89.38 -16.07 -60.88
N LYS A 426 88.77 -17.13 -61.44
CA LYS A 426 87.38 -17.53 -61.11
C LYS A 426 87.25 -18.10 -59.70
N VAL A 427 88.27 -18.80 -59.21
CA VAL A 427 88.29 -19.33 -57.84
C VAL A 427 88.35 -18.20 -56.81
N SER A 428 89.14 -17.16 -57.07
CA SER A 428 89.26 -16.00 -56.18
C SER A 428 87.95 -15.20 -56.07
N ALA A 429 87.19 -15.07 -57.16
CA ALA A 429 85.88 -14.38 -57.14
C ALA A 429 84.83 -15.14 -56.29
N LEU A 430 84.79 -16.47 -56.41
CA LEU A 430 83.88 -17.32 -55.61
C LEU A 430 84.23 -17.29 -54.11
N GLU A 431 85.52 -17.23 -53.76
CA GLU A 431 85.95 -17.10 -52.36
C GLU A 431 85.50 -15.76 -51.74
N ALA A 432 85.52 -14.66 -52.52
CA ALA A 432 85.04 -13.35 -52.09
C ALA A 432 83.50 -13.36 -51.86
N GLU A 433 82.73 -13.97 -52.75
CA GLU A 433 81.28 -14.12 -52.59
C GLU A 433 80.92 -14.95 -51.36
N ILE A 434 81.61 -16.09 -51.13
CA ILE A 434 81.42 -16.92 -49.94
C ILE A 434 81.72 -16.13 -48.65
N SER A 435 82.75 -15.27 -48.66
CA SER A 435 83.04 -14.41 -47.50
C SER A 435 81.92 -13.40 -47.23
N SER A 436 81.35 -12.80 -48.28
CA SER A 436 80.23 -11.86 -48.15
C SER A 436 78.94 -12.52 -47.63
N PHE A 437 78.65 -13.75 -48.06
CA PHE A 437 77.51 -14.52 -47.52
C PHE A 437 77.70 -14.90 -46.06
N ARG A 438 78.93 -15.19 -45.62
CA ARG A 438 79.23 -15.44 -44.20
C ARG A 438 79.01 -14.20 -43.34
N ASP A 439 79.35 -13.01 -43.84
CA ASP A 439 79.14 -11.77 -43.10
C ASP A 439 77.66 -11.37 -43.05
N LEU A 440 76.91 -11.59 -44.13
CA LEU A 440 75.45 -11.43 -44.11
C LEU A 440 74.78 -12.41 -43.14
N LEU A 441 75.23 -13.67 -43.11
CA LEU A 441 74.72 -14.67 -42.16
C LEU A 441 75.00 -14.26 -40.71
N LYS A 442 76.20 -13.76 -40.40
CA LYS A 442 76.52 -13.23 -39.07
C LYS A 442 75.65 -12.03 -38.69
N GLU A 443 75.41 -11.11 -39.61
CA GLU A 443 74.55 -9.96 -39.37
C GLU A 443 73.08 -10.36 -39.18
N THR A 444 72.58 -11.35 -39.93
CA THR A 444 71.23 -11.90 -39.70
C THR A 444 71.12 -12.65 -38.39
N SER A 445 72.16 -13.39 -37.98
CA SER A 445 72.22 -14.05 -36.67
C SER A 445 72.22 -13.02 -35.55
N ARG A 446 72.98 -11.94 -35.70
CA ARG A 446 73.03 -10.85 -34.72
C ARG A 446 71.68 -10.13 -34.59
N ARG A 447 71.01 -9.81 -35.69
CA ARG A 447 69.65 -9.21 -35.63
C ARG A 447 68.62 -10.16 -35.01
N ALA A 448 68.75 -11.46 -35.26
CA ALA A 448 67.92 -12.47 -34.61
C ALA A 448 68.19 -12.54 -33.10
N GLU A 449 69.44 -12.47 -32.68
CA GLU A 449 69.82 -12.40 -31.26
C GLU A 449 69.32 -11.11 -30.59
N ASP A 450 69.46 -9.94 -31.24
CA ASP A 450 68.99 -8.66 -30.72
C ASP A 450 67.46 -8.68 -30.50
N THR A 451 66.69 -9.11 -31.50
CA THR A 451 65.22 -9.25 -31.38
C THR A 451 64.83 -10.30 -30.33
N GLN A 452 65.60 -11.38 -30.18
CA GLN A 452 65.38 -12.36 -29.12
C GLN A 452 65.64 -11.77 -27.73
N THR A 453 66.67 -10.92 -27.56
CA THR A 453 66.93 -10.25 -26.28
C THR A 453 65.88 -9.19 -25.96
N GLU A 454 65.37 -8.46 -26.94
CA GLU A 454 64.25 -7.53 -26.77
C GLU A 454 62.97 -8.27 -26.38
N LEU A 455 62.67 -9.39 -27.04
CA LEU A 455 61.55 -10.26 -26.68
C LEU A 455 61.71 -10.81 -25.25
N GLN A 456 62.93 -11.14 -24.82
CA GLN A 456 63.19 -11.56 -23.44
C GLN A 456 62.96 -10.41 -22.45
N LYS A 457 63.36 -9.18 -22.77
CA LYS A 457 63.10 -7.99 -21.93
C LYS A 457 61.60 -7.71 -21.82
N GLU A 458 60.86 -7.76 -22.92
CA GLU A 458 59.39 -7.60 -22.89
C GLU A 458 58.71 -8.74 -22.11
N ARG A 459 59.16 -9.99 -22.26
CA ARG A 459 58.70 -11.10 -21.42
C ARG A 459 59.01 -10.91 -19.94
N HIS A 460 60.14 -10.29 -19.59
CA HIS A 460 60.44 -9.95 -18.20
C HIS A 460 59.52 -8.85 -17.68
N LYS A 461 59.30 -7.77 -18.43
CA LYS A 461 58.34 -6.71 -18.07
C LYS A 461 56.91 -7.26 -17.89
N VAL A 462 56.48 -8.18 -18.77
CA VAL A 462 55.16 -8.82 -18.65
C VAL A 462 55.07 -9.63 -17.35
N ARG A 463 56.10 -10.39 -16.98
CA ARG A 463 56.11 -11.12 -15.69
C ARG A 463 56.11 -10.20 -14.48
N GLU A 464 56.80 -9.05 -14.56
CA GLU A 464 56.79 -8.03 -13.51
C GLU A 464 55.38 -7.45 -13.35
N VAL A 465 54.73 -7.04 -14.44
CA VAL A 465 53.35 -6.53 -14.43
C VAL A 465 52.34 -7.59 -13.97
N GLU A 466 52.53 -8.86 -14.36
CA GLU A 466 51.71 -9.97 -13.85
C GLU A 466 51.90 -10.15 -12.34
N SER A 467 53.13 -10.05 -11.83
CA SER A 467 53.40 -10.14 -10.38
C SER A 467 52.81 -8.96 -9.60
N GLU A 468 52.86 -7.75 -10.16
CA GLU A 468 52.20 -6.56 -9.60
C GLU A 468 50.68 -6.71 -9.63
N SER A 469 50.11 -7.22 -10.73
CA SER A 469 48.68 -7.51 -10.86
C SER A 469 48.21 -8.56 -9.85
N LEU A 470 48.98 -9.63 -9.64
CA LEU A 470 48.69 -10.63 -8.62
C LEU A 470 48.81 -10.05 -7.20
N SER A 471 49.80 -9.19 -6.95
CA SER A 471 49.96 -8.47 -5.68
C SER A 471 48.77 -7.55 -5.43
N LEU A 472 48.37 -6.72 -6.39
CA LEU A 472 47.19 -5.84 -6.30
C LEU A 472 45.91 -6.64 -6.09
N ARG A 473 45.73 -7.76 -6.79
CA ARG A 473 44.59 -8.68 -6.56
C ARG A 473 44.60 -9.23 -5.13
N SER A 474 45.75 -9.62 -4.59
CA SER A 474 45.85 -10.07 -3.20
C SER A 474 45.53 -8.95 -2.19
N GLN A 475 45.94 -7.71 -2.48
CA GLN A 475 45.62 -6.54 -1.65
C GLN A 475 44.12 -6.23 -1.68
N VAL A 476 43.48 -6.32 -2.86
CA VAL A 476 42.03 -6.15 -3.02
C VAL A 476 41.27 -7.23 -2.24
N VAL A 477 41.69 -8.49 -2.31
CA VAL A 477 41.09 -9.57 -1.50
C VAL A 477 41.31 -9.31 0.00
N GLY A 478 42.47 -8.80 0.41
CA GLY A 478 42.75 -8.40 1.78
C GLY A 478 41.88 -7.24 2.26
N LEU A 479 41.62 -6.24 1.41
CA LEU A 479 40.69 -5.14 1.70
C LEU A 479 39.24 -5.62 1.77
N HIS A 480 38.82 -6.52 0.88
CA HIS A 480 37.51 -7.16 0.95
C HIS A 480 37.33 -7.98 2.22
N ALA A 481 38.35 -8.72 2.66
CA ALA A 481 38.33 -9.45 3.92
C ALA A 481 38.19 -8.49 5.10
N LYS A 482 38.97 -7.38 5.13
CA LYS A 482 38.86 -6.34 6.16
C LYS A 482 37.49 -5.65 6.19
N LEU A 483 36.90 -5.39 5.03
CA LEU A 483 35.55 -4.84 4.91
C LEU A 483 34.50 -5.84 5.40
N SER A 484 34.65 -7.12 5.06
CA SER A 484 33.78 -8.20 5.53
C SER A 484 33.85 -8.38 7.05
N THR A 485 35.06 -8.34 7.64
CA THR A 485 35.21 -8.38 9.11
C THR A 485 34.62 -7.15 9.77
N SER A 486 34.82 -5.95 9.20
CA SER A 486 34.20 -4.72 9.70
C SER A 486 32.67 -4.77 9.60
N ALA A 487 32.12 -5.33 8.51
CA ALA A 487 30.69 -5.54 8.36
C ALA A 487 30.13 -6.54 9.38
N ALA A 488 30.88 -7.62 9.66
CA ALA A 488 30.53 -8.58 10.71
C ALA A 488 30.58 -7.95 12.11
N ASP A 489 31.58 -7.10 12.39
CA ASP A 489 31.67 -6.33 13.64
C ASP A 489 30.53 -5.33 13.79
N VAL A 490 30.13 -4.63 12.71
CA VAL A 490 28.94 -3.77 12.71
C VAL A 490 27.68 -4.60 12.99
N GLY A 491 27.57 -5.81 12.44
CA GLY A 491 26.48 -6.74 12.75
C GLY A 491 26.46 -7.14 14.22
N ARG A 492 27.62 -7.45 14.80
CA ARG A 492 27.77 -7.78 16.23
C ARG A 492 27.43 -6.58 17.13
N LEU A 493 27.91 -5.38 16.80
CA LEU A 493 27.60 -4.16 17.54
C LEU A 493 26.10 -3.83 17.47
N ARG A 494 25.44 -4.06 16.34
CA ARG A 494 23.97 -3.93 16.24
C ARG A 494 23.25 -4.95 17.14
N GLN A 495 23.73 -6.18 17.19
CA GLN A 495 23.16 -7.20 18.08
C GLN A 495 23.37 -6.83 19.55
N GLU A 496 24.56 -6.35 19.93
CA GLU A 496 24.87 -5.86 21.28
C GLU A 496 24.03 -4.62 21.64
N LEU A 497 23.77 -3.71 20.69
CA LEU A 497 22.87 -2.58 20.89
C LEU A 497 21.44 -3.08 21.14
N MET A 498 20.94 -4.04 20.35
CA MET A 498 19.61 -4.62 20.56
C MET A 498 19.49 -5.33 21.91
N THR A 499 20.53 -6.06 22.36
CA THR A 499 20.50 -6.69 23.68
C THR A 499 20.57 -5.64 24.80
N LYS A 500 21.36 -4.57 24.64
CA LYS A 500 21.40 -3.46 25.60
C LYS A 500 20.10 -2.68 25.65
N ASP A 501 19.44 -2.44 24.53
CA ASP A 501 18.10 -1.83 24.48
C ASP A 501 17.06 -2.72 25.15
N ALA A 502 17.15 -4.04 24.99
CA ALA A 502 16.29 -4.99 25.70
C ALA A 502 16.56 -5.00 27.22
N GLU A 503 17.83 -4.94 27.63
CA GLU A 503 18.22 -4.79 29.05
C GLU A 503 17.74 -3.44 29.63
N LEU A 504 17.83 -2.35 28.88
CA LEU A 504 17.34 -1.03 29.29
C LEU A 504 15.82 -1.00 29.41
N ARG A 505 15.08 -1.65 28.50
CA ARG A 505 13.63 -1.82 28.63
C ARG A 505 13.26 -2.59 29.90
N LYS A 506 13.93 -3.71 30.16
CA LYS A 506 13.74 -4.48 31.42
C LYS A 506 14.05 -3.64 32.65
N LYS A 507 15.16 -2.91 32.66
CA LYS A 507 15.49 -2.00 33.78
C LYS A 507 14.49 -0.86 33.91
N SER A 508 13.94 -0.34 32.81
CA SER A 508 12.87 0.65 32.85
C SER A 508 11.58 0.08 33.44
N GLU A 509 11.23 -1.17 33.10
CA GLU A 509 10.11 -1.88 33.70
C GLU A 509 10.35 -2.12 35.20
N GLU A 510 11.55 -2.56 35.59
CA GLU A 510 11.94 -2.71 37.01
C GLU A 510 11.89 -1.38 37.77
N VAL A 511 12.38 -0.27 37.19
CA VAL A 511 12.28 1.07 37.79
C VAL A 511 10.82 1.50 37.89
N SER A 512 9.98 1.23 36.88
CA SER A 512 8.55 1.53 36.95
C SER A 512 7.85 0.71 38.03
N ASN A 513 8.23 -0.57 38.20
CA ASN A 513 7.71 -1.43 39.26
C ASN A 513 8.17 -0.96 40.65
N ILE A 514 9.42 -0.55 40.81
CA ILE A 514 9.93 0.04 42.06
C ILE A 514 9.26 1.40 42.33
N ALA A 515 8.99 2.21 41.31
CA ALA A 515 8.26 3.47 41.45
C ALA A 515 6.82 3.22 41.90
N VAL A 516 6.14 2.22 41.33
CA VAL A 516 4.81 1.78 41.80
C VAL A 516 4.89 1.24 43.23
N GLN A 517 5.91 0.45 43.57
CA GLN A 517 6.12 -0.03 44.94
C GLN A 517 6.35 1.13 45.91
N LEU A 518 7.15 2.14 45.55
CA LEU A 518 7.37 3.35 46.33
C LEU A 518 6.10 4.18 46.47
N ASP A 519 5.29 4.32 45.42
CA ASP A 519 3.99 4.99 45.51
C ASP A 519 3.00 4.19 46.36
N THR A 520 3.00 2.86 46.29
CA THR A 520 2.20 2.04 47.21
C THR A 520 2.69 2.17 48.64
N LEU A 521 4.00 2.21 48.88
CA LEU A 521 4.57 2.41 50.23
C LEU A 521 4.31 3.83 50.74
N ARG A 522 4.38 4.85 49.89
CA ARG A 522 3.98 6.22 50.22
C ARG A 522 2.49 6.32 50.52
N ASN A 523 1.65 5.63 49.77
CA ASN A 523 0.21 5.55 50.05
C ASN A 523 -0.07 4.78 51.34
N TYR A 524 0.62 3.67 51.61
CA TYR A 524 0.53 2.95 52.87
C TYR A 524 1.04 3.77 54.06
N LEU A 525 2.13 4.53 53.91
CA LEU A 525 2.68 5.40 54.95
C LEU A 525 1.79 6.64 55.17
N ALA A 526 1.17 7.18 54.12
CA ALA A 526 0.18 8.25 54.21
C ALA A 526 -1.14 7.76 54.85
N GLU A 527 -1.57 6.54 54.55
CA GLU A 527 -2.77 5.90 55.11
C GLU A 527 -2.54 5.46 56.57
N HIS A 528 -1.30 5.19 56.96
CA HIS A 528 -0.90 4.96 58.36
C HIS A 528 -0.49 6.23 59.13
N GLY A 529 -0.66 7.42 58.55
CA GLY A 529 -0.46 8.69 59.27
C GLY A 529 0.99 8.96 59.70
N ILE A 530 1.98 8.34 59.05
CA ILE A 530 3.39 8.60 59.32
C ILE A 530 3.89 9.61 58.28
N VAL A 531 3.71 10.88 58.61
CA VAL A 531 4.51 11.97 58.04
C VAL A 531 5.94 11.80 58.56
N GLU A 532 6.92 11.79 57.65
CA GLU A 532 8.36 11.75 58.01
C GLU A 532 8.69 12.84 59.03
N GLY A 533 9.02 12.40 60.24
CA GLY A 533 9.49 13.27 61.31
C GLY A 533 9.07 12.79 62.69
N GLN A 534 9.59 11.67 63.17
CA GLN A 534 9.68 11.40 64.62
C GLN A 534 10.67 10.26 64.95
N GLU A 535 11.82 10.65 65.49
CA GLU A 535 12.80 9.80 66.16
C GLU A 535 12.30 9.40 67.56
N ILE A 536 12.31 8.10 67.92
CA ILE A 536 12.33 7.65 69.32
C ILE A 536 12.95 6.23 69.46
N PRO A 537 13.47 5.83 70.64
CA PRO A 537 14.88 5.47 70.81
C PRO A 537 15.13 4.10 71.49
N GLU A 538 16.42 3.78 71.56
CA GLU A 538 17.08 2.61 72.14
C GLU A 538 16.86 2.42 73.65
N LYS A 539 16.75 1.15 74.09
CA LYS A 539 17.24 0.64 75.38
C LYS A 539 17.24 -0.89 75.36
N TYR A 540 18.41 -1.50 75.59
CA TYR A 540 18.72 -2.69 76.41
C TYR A 540 20.09 -3.25 75.98
N ALA A 541 21.13 -2.64 76.55
CA ALA A 541 22.53 -3.03 76.43
C ALA A 541 22.89 -3.92 77.63
N ASP A 542 23.11 -5.22 77.40
CA ASP A 542 23.90 -6.07 78.30
C ASP A 542 24.41 -7.38 77.65
N ASN A 543 24.11 -7.62 76.37
CA ASN A 543 24.89 -8.54 75.51
C ASN A 543 26.13 -7.86 74.91
N SER A 544 26.46 -6.65 75.36
CA SER A 544 27.31 -5.70 74.66
C SER A 544 28.76 -6.14 74.56
N ALA A 545 29.37 -6.96 75.43
CA ALA A 545 30.80 -7.25 75.26
C ALA A 545 31.12 -8.21 74.09
N SER A 546 30.46 -9.38 74.03
CA SER A 546 30.63 -10.32 72.91
C SER A 546 29.98 -9.79 71.63
N ARG A 547 28.84 -9.10 71.78
CA ARG A 547 28.22 -8.40 70.67
C ARG A 547 29.06 -7.22 70.20
N VAL A 548 29.80 -6.51 71.05
CA VAL A 548 30.70 -5.42 70.63
C VAL A 548 31.89 -5.98 69.89
N VAL A 549 32.50 -7.10 70.29
CA VAL A 549 33.58 -7.71 69.51
C VAL A 549 33.07 -8.24 68.16
N GLU A 550 31.91 -8.91 68.14
CA GLU A 550 31.27 -9.32 66.88
C GLU A 550 30.84 -8.11 66.03
N LEU A 551 30.36 -7.04 66.65
CA LEU A 551 30.00 -5.80 65.97
C LEU A 551 31.25 -5.05 65.51
N GLU A 552 32.37 -5.11 66.21
CA GLU A 552 33.66 -4.53 65.81
C GLU A 552 34.25 -5.31 64.64
N GLU A 553 34.17 -6.64 64.67
CA GLU A 553 34.56 -7.49 63.55
C GLU A 553 33.63 -7.28 62.35
N GLN A 554 32.31 -7.21 62.57
CA GLN A 554 31.33 -6.85 61.54
C GLN A 554 31.54 -5.44 61.02
N LEU A 555 31.91 -4.46 61.85
CA LEU A 555 32.17 -3.08 61.46
C LEU A 555 33.51 -2.97 60.72
N SER A 556 34.51 -3.79 61.06
CA SER A 556 35.75 -3.92 60.28
C SER A 556 35.51 -4.60 58.92
N GLY A 557 34.62 -5.60 58.88
CA GLY A 557 34.17 -6.28 57.67
C GLY A 557 33.38 -5.34 56.77
N LEU A 558 32.45 -4.57 57.34
CA LEU A 558 31.70 -3.53 56.65
C LEU A 558 32.59 -2.40 56.18
N LYS A 559 33.58 -1.95 56.96
CA LYS A 559 34.59 -0.98 56.50
C LYS A 559 35.40 -1.51 55.33
N ARG A 560 35.84 -2.76 55.36
CA ARG A 560 36.57 -3.39 54.23
C ARG A 560 35.67 -3.55 52.99
N LEU A 561 34.39 -3.85 53.18
CA LEU A 561 33.42 -3.90 52.09
C LEU A 561 33.13 -2.50 51.55
N GLN A 562 33.03 -1.49 52.41
CA GLN A 562 32.87 -0.09 52.03
C GLN A 562 34.09 0.40 51.25
N GLU A 563 35.31 0.13 51.71
CA GLU A 563 36.53 0.47 50.97
C GLU A 563 36.65 -0.25 49.62
N ARG A 564 36.13 -1.48 49.52
CA ARG A 564 36.05 -2.20 48.24
C ARG A 564 35.01 -1.57 47.33
N ALA A 565 33.83 -1.26 47.87
CA ALA A 565 32.77 -0.57 47.15
C ALA A 565 33.22 0.83 46.69
N ASP A 566 33.99 1.56 47.50
CA ASP A 566 34.55 2.88 47.15
C ASP A 566 35.60 2.75 46.04
N ARG A 567 36.45 1.72 46.09
CA ARG A 567 37.41 1.43 45.00
C ARG A 567 36.70 1.01 43.71
N ASP A 568 35.66 0.21 43.80
CA ASP A 568 34.87 -0.20 42.65
C ASP A 568 34.08 1.00 42.09
N LEU A 569 33.53 1.86 42.95
CA LEU A 569 32.88 3.11 42.57
C LEU A 569 33.88 4.06 41.88
N GLN A 570 35.10 4.18 42.38
CA GLN A 570 36.15 4.98 41.73
C GLN A 570 36.50 4.46 40.34
N ARG A 571 36.62 3.13 40.17
CA ARG A 571 36.86 2.53 38.85
C ARG A 571 35.69 2.78 37.91
N VAL A 572 34.46 2.63 38.38
CA VAL A 572 33.25 2.91 37.60
C VAL A 572 33.17 4.39 37.23
N VAL A 573 33.50 5.31 38.14
CA VAL A 573 33.54 6.75 37.87
C VAL A 573 34.62 7.09 36.85
N GLN A 574 35.79 6.45 36.90
CA GLN A 574 36.84 6.65 35.91
C GLN A 574 36.43 6.11 34.53
N GLN A 575 35.86 4.92 34.48
CA GLN A 575 35.30 4.36 33.25
C GLN A 575 34.18 5.23 32.69
N LYS A 576 33.32 5.78 33.56
CA LYS A 576 32.29 6.73 33.17
C LYS A 576 32.90 7.99 32.57
N ARG A 577 33.92 8.59 33.20
CA ARG A 577 34.60 9.77 32.64
C ARG A 577 35.26 9.49 31.29
N GLU A 578 35.89 8.33 31.14
CA GLU A 578 36.47 7.93 29.85
C GLU A 578 35.40 7.69 28.78
N ALA A 579 34.24 7.15 29.16
CA ALA A 579 33.09 7.01 28.27
C ALA A 579 32.47 8.37 27.93
N ASP A 580 32.32 9.27 28.90
CA ASP A 580 31.81 10.63 28.72
C ASP A 580 32.73 11.41 27.77
N VAL A 581 34.05 11.35 27.94
CA VAL A 581 35.01 11.97 27.01
C VAL A 581 34.89 11.38 25.60
N ARG A 582 34.70 10.06 25.46
CA ARG A 582 34.49 9.44 24.15
C ARG A 582 33.17 9.88 23.51
N ILE A 583 32.11 9.98 24.31
CA ILE A 583 30.81 10.48 23.89
C ILE A 583 30.95 11.94 23.45
N ASP A 584 31.67 12.78 24.19
CA ASP A 584 31.91 14.17 23.83
C ASP A 584 32.69 14.29 22.52
N THR A 585 33.75 13.48 22.32
CA THR A 585 34.47 13.48 21.04
C THR A 585 33.61 13.00 19.87
N LEU A 586 32.79 11.97 20.07
CA LEU A 586 31.87 11.49 19.05
C LEU A 586 30.74 12.49 18.78
N ASN A 587 30.30 13.22 19.81
CA ASN A 587 29.33 14.30 19.69
C ASN A 587 29.94 15.48 18.93
N GLU A 588 31.18 15.86 19.19
CA GLU A 588 31.87 16.91 18.42
C GLU A 588 32.06 16.50 16.94
N GLU A 589 32.38 15.24 16.68
CA GLU A 589 32.45 14.70 15.32
C GLU A 589 31.07 14.63 14.64
N LEU A 590 30.04 14.21 15.37
CA LEU A 590 28.66 14.22 14.90
C LEU A 590 28.15 15.64 14.69
N GLU A 591 28.45 16.59 15.55
CA GLU A 591 28.07 17.99 15.39
C GLU A 591 28.79 18.62 14.21
N ARG A 592 30.06 18.29 13.94
CA ARG A 592 30.75 18.74 12.71
C ARG A 592 30.16 18.11 11.46
N MET A 593 29.87 16.81 11.48
CA MET A 593 29.24 16.11 10.36
C MET A 593 27.80 16.58 10.15
N GLN A 594 27.06 16.81 11.22
CA GLN A 594 25.72 17.37 11.20
C GLN A 594 25.76 18.81 10.74
N HIS A 595 26.63 19.70 11.24
CA HIS A 595 26.72 21.07 10.76
C HIS A 595 27.15 21.14 9.29
N SER A 596 28.05 20.26 8.84
CA SER A 596 28.42 20.16 7.42
C SER A 596 27.27 19.61 6.56
N ALA A 597 26.55 18.60 7.05
CA ALA A 597 25.40 18.02 6.35
C ALA A 597 24.17 18.94 6.39
N GLN A 598 23.96 19.65 7.49
CA GLN A 598 22.90 20.61 7.73
C GLN A 598 23.14 21.85 6.89
N SER A 599 24.36 22.39 6.82
CA SER A 599 24.67 23.51 5.91
C SER A 599 24.45 23.14 4.44
N ALA A 600 24.86 21.93 4.02
CA ALA A 600 24.62 21.46 2.66
C ALA A 600 23.14 21.14 2.40
N ALA A 601 22.42 20.62 3.40
CA ALA A 601 21.00 20.34 3.32
C ALA A 601 20.14 21.60 3.37
N ASP A 602 20.55 22.62 4.13
CA ASP A 602 19.89 23.92 4.27
C ASP A 602 20.07 24.71 2.97
N GLU A 603 21.27 24.75 2.36
CA GLU A 603 21.45 25.33 1.02
C GLU A 603 20.63 24.58 -0.05
N ALA A 604 20.58 23.24 0.01
CA ALA A 604 19.75 22.44 -0.88
C ALA A 604 18.24 22.59 -0.58
N ALA A 605 17.85 22.91 0.64
CA ALA A 605 16.47 23.13 1.05
C ALA A 605 16.03 24.54 0.68
N GLU A 606 16.87 25.56 0.86
CA GLU A 606 16.62 26.95 0.43
C GLU A 606 16.49 27.01 -1.09
N THR A 607 17.36 26.35 -1.85
CA THR A 607 17.24 26.29 -3.32
C THR A 607 15.95 25.59 -3.76
N ARG A 608 15.59 24.45 -3.14
CA ARG A 608 14.31 23.79 -3.42
C ARG A 608 13.10 24.61 -2.98
N ALA A 609 13.19 25.35 -1.88
CA ALA A 609 12.13 26.23 -1.40
C ALA A 609 11.92 27.40 -2.35
N LEU A 610 12.99 28.05 -2.81
CA LEU A 610 12.92 29.12 -3.81
C LEU A 610 12.37 28.63 -5.15
N GLU A 611 12.73 27.42 -5.59
CA GLU A 611 12.14 26.81 -6.78
C GLU A 611 10.65 26.48 -6.61
N ALA A 612 10.25 26.04 -5.41
CA ALA A 612 8.85 25.76 -5.08
C ALA A 612 8.02 27.04 -4.98
N GLU A 613 8.55 28.10 -4.36
CA GLU A 613 7.95 29.43 -4.32
C GLU A 613 7.79 30.00 -5.73
N ARG A 614 8.83 29.89 -6.56
CA ARG A 614 8.74 30.34 -7.96
C ARG A 614 7.69 29.55 -8.75
N LYS A 615 7.61 28.22 -8.57
CA LYS A 615 6.55 27.42 -9.20
C LYS A 615 5.17 27.80 -8.69
N LEU A 616 5.04 28.11 -7.39
CA LEU A 616 3.79 28.59 -6.82
C LEU A 616 3.40 29.93 -7.44
N GLU A 617 4.32 30.89 -7.54
CA GLU A 617 4.10 32.18 -8.19
C GLU A 617 3.71 32.04 -9.67
N GLU A 618 4.40 31.17 -10.42
CA GLU A 618 4.06 30.84 -11.81
C GLU A 618 2.64 30.23 -11.91
N THR A 619 2.26 29.35 -10.98
CA THR A 619 0.89 28.82 -10.96
C THR A 619 -0.14 29.86 -10.54
N GLU A 620 0.13 30.69 -9.53
CA GLU A 620 -0.75 31.77 -9.10
C GLU A 620 -0.98 32.79 -10.20
N THR A 621 0.08 33.19 -10.91
CA THR A 621 -0.02 34.10 -12.05
C THR A 621 -0.81 33.46 -13.18
N SER A 622 -0.62 32.17 -13.45
CA SER A 622 -1.43 31.43 -14.43
C SER A 622 -2.92 31.33 -14.03
N TYR A 623 -3.22 31.14 -12.75
CA TYR A 623 -4.60 31.10 -12.23
C TYR A 623 -5.23 32.49 -12.24
N LYS A 624 -4.49 33.54 -11.88
CA LYS A 624 -4.93 34.94 -11.99
C LYS A 624 -5.23 35.30 -13.44
N ALA A 625 -4.38 34.90 -14.39
CA ALA A 625 -4.61 35.11 -15.82
C ALA A 625 -5.85 34.34 -16.32
N ARG A 626 -6.03 33.08 -15.92
CA ARG A 626 -7.24 32.31 -16.24
C ARG A 626 -8.49 32.91 -15.62
N MET A 627 -8.41 33.42 -14.39
CA MET A 627 -9.53 34.09 -13.73
C MET A 627 -9.90 35.38 -14.46
N GLN A 628 -8.91 36.19 -14.85
CA GLN A 628 -9.13 37.39 -15.66
C GLN A 628 -9.76 37.05 -17.01
N GLN A 629 -9.28 35.99 -17.68
CA GLN A 629 -9.87 35.52 -18.93
C GLN A 629 -11.33 35.07 -18.71
N LEU A 630 -11.62 34.35 -17.63
CA LEU A 630 -12.99 33.98 -17.29
C LEU A 630 -13.86 35.21 -16.97
N GLU A 631 -13.33 36.21 -16.26
CA GLU A 631 -14.03 37.47 -15.98
C GLU A 631 -14.31 38.25 -17.28
N GLU A 632 -13.35 38.30 -18.21
CA GLU A 632 -13.50 38.89 -19.54
C GLU A 632 -14.55 38.13 -20.37
N ASP A 633 -14.49 36.80 -20.38
CA ASP A 633 -15.46 35.94 -21.06
C ASP A 633 -16.85 36.09 -20.44
N TYR A 634 -16.97 36.19 -19.12
CA TYR A 634 -18.23 36.48 -18.44
C TYR A 634 -18.77 37.87 -18.78
N GLN A 635 -17.92 38.89 -18.82
CA GLN A 635 -18.31 40.23 -19.23
C GLN A 635 -18.78 40.24 -20.70
N LEU A 636 -18.09 39.51 -21.57
CA LEU A 636 -18.44 39.37 -22.98
C LEU A 636 -19.76 38.61 -23.15
N ALA A 637 -19.96 37.52 -22.41
CA ALA A 637 -21.21 36.76 -22.38
C ALA A 637 -22.38 37.63 -21.89
N VAL A 638 -22.19 38.39 -20.81
CA VAL A 638 -23.19 39.36 -20.33
C VAL A 638 -23.46 40.44 -21.38
N HIS A 639 -22.45 40.91 -22.09
CA HIS A 639 -22.61 41.88 -23.18
C HIS A 639 -23.41 41.29 -24.34
N TYR A 640 -23.15 40.04 -24.72
CA TYR A 640 -23.93 39.33 -25.73
C TYR A 640 -25.37 39.10 -25.28
N VAL A 641 -25.60 38.68 -24.03
CA VAL A 641 -26.96 38.51 -23.48
C VAL A 641 -27.72 39.83 -23.43
N LYS A 642 -27.08 40.93 -23.01
CA LYS A 642 -27.68 42.27 -23.07
C LYS A 642 -27.95 42.71 -24.52
N GLY A 643 -27.06 42.37 -25.44
CA GLY A 643 -27.21 42.63 -26.87
C GLY A 643 -28.41 41.87 -27.47
N THR A 644 -28.53 40.58 -27.16
CA THR A 644 -29.65 39.74 -27.61
C THR A 644 -30.94 40.13 -26.92
N GLU A 645 -30.94 40.52 -25.64
CA GLU A 645 -32.12 41.06 -24.95
C GLU A 645 -32.59 42.36 -25.61
N LYS A 646 -31.66 43.28 -25.94
CA LYS A 646 -31.99 44.52 -26.65
C LYS A 646 -32.53 44.24 -28.06
N MET A 647 -31.97 43.25 -28.77
CA MET A 647 -32.46 42.84 -30.08
C MET A 647 -33.84 42.17 -29.99
N MET A 648 -34.05 41.28 -29.01
CA MET A 648 -35.33 40.64 -28.71
C MET A 648 -36.40 41.67 -28.35
N ARG A 649 -36.05 42.69 -27.58
CA ARG A 649 -36.94 43.81 -27.26
C ARG A 649 -37.30 44.60 -28.52
N LYS A 650 -36.32 44.92 -29.36
CA LYS A 650 -36.56 45.57 -30.66
C LYS A 650 -37.41 44.70 -31.60
N MET A 651 -37.17 43.38 -31.67
CA MET A 651 -37.96 42.46 -32.48
C MET A 651 -39.38 42.32 -31.94
N LYS A 652 -39.56 42.31 -30.61
CA LYS A 652 -40.88 42.32 -29.98
C LYS A 652 -41.62 43.62 -30.27
N ASP A 653 -40.94 44.76 -30.19
CA ASP A 653 -41.50 46.07 -30.54
C ASP A 653 -41.84 46.15 -32.05
N GLU A 654 -41.05 45.54 -32.92
CA GLU A 654 -41.33 45.45 -34.35
C GLU A 654 -42.49 44.48 -34.63
N LEU A 655 -42.56 43.36 -33.91
CA LEU A 655 -43.67 42.41 -34.02
C LEU A 655 -44.98 43.01 -33.50
N THR A 656 -44.95 43.79 -32.41
CA THR A 656 -46.15 44.49 -31.93
C THR A 656 -46.58 45.58 -32.92
N LYS A 657 -45.64 46.31 -33.52
CA LYS A 657 -45.95 47.23 -34.63
C LYS A 657 -46.55 46.51 -35.83
N GLN A 658 -45.98 45.38 -36.26
CA GLN A 658 -46.52 44.58 -37.36
C GLN A 658 -47.90 44.00 -37.02
N LYS A 659 -48.13 43.56 -35.78
CA LYS A 659 -49.46 43.14 -35.33
C LYS A 659 -50.46 44.29 -35.34
N ALA A 660 -50.06 45.48 -34.87
CA ALA A 660 -50.90 46.67 -34.92
C ALA A 660 -51.20 47.09 -36.37
N LEU A 661 -50.20 47.00 -37.26
CA LEU A 661 -50.34 47.29 -38.68
C LEU A 661 -51.24 46.24 -39.37
N ASN A 662 -51.04 44.95 -39.10
CA ASN A 662 -51.91 43.88 -39.56
C ASN A 662 -53.33 44.01 -39.01
N GLN A 663 -53.51 44.39 -37.76
CA GLN A 663 -54.83 44.66 -37.19
C GLN A 663 -55.47 45.90 -37.83
N THR A 664 -54.68 46.90 -38.18
CA THR A 664 -55.14 48.08 -38.93
C THR A 664 -55.55 47.66 -40.34
N ILE A 665 -54.74 46.89 -41.07
CA ILE A 665 -55.07 46.33 -42.38
C ILE A 665 -56.29 45.42 -42.27
N GLN A 666 -56.41 44.58 -41.24
CA GLN A 666 -57.58 43.73 -41.01
C GLN A 666 -58.81 44.58 -40.76
N SER A 667 -58.69 45.66 -39.98
CA SER A 667 -59.79 46.60 -39.75
C SER A 667 -60.12 47.43 -40.98
N GLU A 668 -59.15 47.74 -41.84
CA GLU A 668 -59.34 48.38 -43.14
C GLU A 668 -59.94 47.40 -44.14
N LEU A 669 -59.56 46.12 -44.07
CA LEU A 669 -60.10 45.03 -44.88
C LEU A 669 -61.53 44.75 -44.47
N ASP A 670 -61.84 44.68 -43.17
CA ASP A 670 -63.18 44.55 -42.61
C ASP A 670 -64.01 45.80 -42.89
N ARG A 671 -63.42 47.01 -42.84
CA ARG A 671 -64.08 48.26 -43.28
C ARG A 671 -64.28 48.30 -44.79
N SER A 672 -63.40 47.69 -45.59
CA SER A 672 -63.55 47.59 -47.05
C SER A 672 -64.47 46.45 -47.48
N ALA A 673 -64.60 45.40 -46.65
CA ALA A 673 -65.50 44.27 -46.82
C ALA A 673 -66.90 44.59 -46.27
N SER A 674 -67.02 45.55 -45.34
CA SER A 674 -68.29 46.10 -44.85
C SER A 674 -68.71 47.40 -45.55
N VAL A 675 -68.00 47.83 -46.59
CA VAL A 675 -68.37 49.00 -47.41
C VAL A 675 -68.29 48.63 -48.89
N GLU A 676 -69.41 48.17 -49.44
CA GLU A 676 -69.73 48.35 -50.86
C GLU A 676 -69.78 49.87 -51.19
N PRO A 677 -69.49 50.24 -52.44
CA PRO A 677 -68.38 51.13 -52.73
C PRO A 677 -68.83 52.58 -52.80
N THR A 678 -68.25 53.47 -52.00
CA THR A 678 -68.24 54.91 -52.34
C THR A 678 -67.02 55.65 -51.79
N SER A 679 -66.14 56.01 -52.72
CA SER A 679 -65.51 57.32 -52.85
C SER A 679 -64.88 58.00 -51.62
N SER A 680 -63.56 57.97 -51.63
CA SER A 680 -62.71 59.18 -51.66
C SER A 680 -62.44 59.98 -50.36
N ARG A 681 -61.13 60.04 -50.10
CA ARG A 681 -60.33 61.28 -49.94
C ARG A 681 -60.13 61.87 -48.53
N ILE A 682 -58.83 61.95 -48.21
CA ILE A 682 -58.10 63.16 -47.79
C ILE A 682 -58.27 63.58 -46.31
N ARG A 683 -57.20 63.51 -45.51
CA ARG A 683 -56.23 64.61 -45.28
C ARG A 683 -55.45 64.40 -43.97
N GLY A 684 -54.13 64.31 -44.08
CA GLY A 684 -53.20 64.69 -43.01
C GLY A 684 -52.58 66.05 -43.35
N LEU A 685 -52.36 66.89 -42.33
CA LEU A 685 -51.60 68.16 -42.25
C LEU A 685 -51.62 68.51 -40.74
N ASN A 686 -50.61 68.97 -40.00
CA ASN A 686 -49.40 69.80 -40.16
C ASN A 686 -48.58 69.61 -38.85
N GLY A 687 -47.30 70.00 -38.67
CA GLY A 687 -46.34 70.82 -39.42
C GLY A 687 -44.95 70.60 -38.79
N ARG A 688 -43.86 70.57 -39.56
CA ARG A 688 -43.03 71.69 -40.07
C ARG A 688 -42.10 72.31 -39.00
N GLY A 689 -40.84 71.87 -39.02
CA GLY A 689 -39.68 72.52 -38.39
C GLY A 689 -38.37 71.94 -38.95
N THR A 690 -37.66 72.70 -39.76
CA THR A 690 -36.31 72.43 -40.29
C THR A 690 -35.24 72.78 -39.25
N PRO A 691 -34.13 72.03 -39.15
CA PRO A 691 -32.78 72.65 -39.28
C PRO A 691 -31.76 71.66 -39.91
N SER A 692 -30.88 71.99 -40.86
CA SER A 692 -29.67 72.84 -40.83
C SER A 692 -28.48 71.98 -41.34
N ASP A 693 -27.62 72.56 -42.17
CA ASP A 693 -26.62 71.92 -43.04
C ASP A 693 -25.42 71.28 -42.29
N GLU A 694 -25.21 71.58 -41.00
CA GLU A 694 -24.23 70.87 -40.15
C GLU A 694 -24.59 69.39 -39.92
N GLY A 695 -25.89 69.06 -39.97
CA GLY A 695 -26.35 67.68 -39.89
C GLY A 695 -25.84 66.83 -41.04
N ASN A 696 -25.62 67.40 -42.22
CA ASN A 696 -25.16 66.65 -43.40
C ASN A 696 -23.69 66.21 -43.29
N GLU A 697 -22.81 67.06 -42.73
CA GLU A 697 -21.40 66.70 -42.47
C GLU A 697 -21.29 65.63 -41.38
N ILE A 698 -22.06 65.75 -40.30
CA ILE A 698 -22.13 64.75 -39.23
C ILE A 698 -22.65 63.41 -39.79
N LEU A 699 -23.70 63.45 -40.61
CA LEU A 699 -24.24 62.26 -41.27
C LEU A 699 -23.26 61.63 -42.27
N LYS A 700 -22.48 62.44 -43.01
CA LYS A 700 -21.40 61.93 -43.89
C LYS A 700 -20.28 61.27 -43.09
N ASN A 701 -19.85 61.88 -41.99
CA ASN A 701 -18.83 61.29 -41.11
C ASN A 701 -19.36 60.00 -40.48
N GLN A 702 -20.59 59.99 -39.97
CA GLN A 702 -21.27 58.79 -39.45
C GLN A 702 -21.42 57.70 -40.52
N LEU A 703 -21.74 58.06 -41.76
CA LEU A 703 -21.81 57.11 -42.88
C LEU A 703 -20.43 56.54 -43.22
N SER A 704 -19.38 57.37 -43.19
CA SER A 704 -18.01 56.93 -43.43
C SER A 704 -17.48 56.01 -42.31
N ASP A 705 -17.83 56.30 -41.05
CA ASP A 705 -17.50 55.47 -39.91
C ASP A 705 -18.29 54.15 -39.93
N ALA A 706 -19.57 54.20 -40.30
CA ALA A 706 -20.38 53.01 -40.54
C ALA A 706 -19.81 52.16 -41.69
N GLN A 707 -19.31 52.79 -42.76
CA GLN A 707 -18.68 52.09 -43.88
C GLN A 707 -17.35 51.45 -43.48
N ARG A 708 -16.53 52.13 -42.67
CA ARG A 708 -15.31 51.56 -42.07
C ARG A 708 -15.63 50.43 -41.09
N GLN A 709 -16.71 50.53 -40.33
CA GLN A 709 -17.17 49.49 -39.43
C GLN A 709 -17.65 48.25 -40.20
N VAL A 710 -18.42 48.44 -41.28
CA VAL A 710 -18.83 47.35 -42.17
C VAL A 710 -17.62 46.68 -42.82
N GLN A 711 -16.59 47.44 -43.21
CA GLN A 711 -15.35 46.85 -43.73
C GLN A 711 -14.60 46.03 -42.68
N ARG A 712 -14.51 46.49 -41.42
CA ARG A 712 -13.94 45.72 -40.30
C ARG A 712 -14.72 44.44 -40.04
N LEU A 713 -16.05 44.54 -39.90
CA LEU A 713 -16.91 43.37 -39.73
C LEU A 713 -16.80 42.38 -40.91
N ASN A 714 -16.60 42.85 -42.13
CA ASN A 714 -16.36 41.98 -43.28
C ASN A 714 -14.97 41.33 -43.25
N GLY A 715 -13.95 42.00 -42.69
CA GLY A 715 -12.65 41.42 -42.40
C GLY A 715 -12.75 40.31 -41.38
N ASP A 716 -13.35 40.62 -40.23
CA ASP A 716 -13.55 39.67 -39.12
C ASP A 716 -14.39 38.47 -39.57
N ASN A 717 -15.44 38.68 -40.38
CA ASN A 717 -16.22 37.57 -40.95
C ASN A 717 -15.41 36.68 -41.89
N ARG A 718 -14.46 37.24 -42.66
CA ARG A 718 -13.57 36.42 -43.50
C ARG A 718 -12.58 35.63 -42.65
N GLU A 719 -12.05 36.23 -41.61
CA GLU A 719 -11.15 35.56 -40.66
C GLU A 719 -11.86 34.44 -39.90
N LEU A 720 -13.07 34.71 -39.40
CA LEU A 720 -13.90 33.69 -38.75
C LEU A 720 -14.25 32.54 -39.69
N ARG A 721 -14.58 32.82 -40.95
CA ARG A 721 -14.79 31.78 -41.97
C ARG A 721 -13.52 30.97 -42.21
N SER A 722 -12.37 31.61 -42.37
CA SER A 722 -11.08 30.91 -42.50
C SER A 722 -10.77 30.07 -41.27
N ARG A 723 -11.09 30.54 -40.06
CA ARG A 723 -10.88 29.79 -38.82
C ARG A 723 -11.80 28.57 -38.76
N ILE A 724 -13.07 28.72 -39.14
CA ILE A 724 -14.01 27.61 -39.26
C ILE A 724 -13.47 26.58 -40.26
N ASP A 725 -13.04 27.00 -41.45
CA ASP A 725 -12.47 26.10 -42.47
C ASP A 725 -11.24 25.34 -41.94
N THR A 726 -10.35 25.99 -41.17
CA THR A 726 -9.20 25.32 -40.55
C THR A 726 -9.62 24.30 -39.48
N LEU A 727 -10.59 24.65 -38.64
CA LEU A 727 -11.09 23.75 -37.60
C LEU A 727 -11.83 22.56 -38.22
N GLU A 728 -12.56 22.76 -39.32
CA GLU A 728 -13.19 21.69 -40.08
C GLU A 728 -12.15 20.75 -40.71
N GLN A 729 -11.06 21.27 -41.26
CA GLN A 729 -9.94 20.46 -41.77
C GLN A 729 -9.24 19.68 -40.65
N ASP A 730 -9.01 20.29 -39.49
CA ASP A 730 -8.40 19.60 -38.35
C ASP A 730 -9.33 18.52 -37.79
N LEU A 731 -10.64 18.77 -37.73
CA LEU A 731 -11.64 17.75 -37.39
C LEU A 731 -11.68 16.60 -38.40
N ALA A 732 -11.56 16.89 -39.70
CA ALA A 732 -11.47 15.86 -40.72
C ALA A 732 -10.21 15.00 -40.55
N ARG A 733 -9.04 15.63 -40.32
CA ARG A 733 -7.78 14.93 -40.05
C ARG A 733 -7.85 14.07 -38.79
N MET A 734 -8.44 14.57 -37.71
CA MET A 734 -8.62 13.78 -36.48
C MET A 734 -9.54 12.58 -36.71
N ARG A 735 -10.61 12.73 -37.50
CA ARG A 735 -11.48 11.60 -37.88
C ARG A 735 -10.73 10.57 -38.70
N ASP A 736 -9.94 10.99 -39.69
CA ASP A 736 -9.14 10.08 -40.50
C ASP A 736 -8.08 9.35 -39.67
N ASN A 737 -7.43 10.03 -38.72
CA ASN A 737 -6.50 9.41 -37.78
C ASN A 737 -7.18 8.36 -36.90
N ILE A 738 -8.39 8.63 -36.40
CA ILE A 738 -9.16 7.66 -35.61
C ILE A 738 -9.51 6.45 -36.47
N ILE A 739 -10.00 6.66 -37.70
CA ILE A 739 -10.32 5.56 -38.63
C ILE A 739 -9.08 4.73 -38.94
N GLN A 740 -7.92 5.38 -39.17
CA GLN A 740 -6.67 4.68 -39.41
C GLN A 740 -6.24 3.88 -38.18
N SER A 741 -6.30 4.47 -36.98
CA SER A 741 -5.97 3.76 -35.74
C SER A 741 -6.90 2.56 -35.49
N SER A 742 -8.18 2.67 -35.85
CA SER A 742 -9.13 1.55 -35.78
C SER A 742 -8.75 0.43 -36.74
N ARG A 743 -8.37 0.76 -37.98
CA ARG A 743 -7.91 -0.25 -38.95
C ARG A 743 -6.62 -0.93 -38.49
N ASP A 744 -5.66 -0.17 -37.98
CA ASP A 744 -4.41 -0.73 -37.45
C ASP A 744 -4.69 -1.65 -36.25
N LEU A 745 -5.69 -1.33 -35.41
CA LEU A 745 -6.14 -2.21 -34.32
C LEU A 745 -6.81 -3.48 -34.85
N ASP A 746 -7.69 -3.37 -35.84
CA ASP A 746 -8.35 -4.51 -36.47
C ASP A 746 -7.32 -5.45 -37.14
N GLU A 747 -6.31 -4.90 -37.83
CA GLU A 747 -5.21 -5.67 -38.41
C GLU A 747 -4.37 -6.39 -37.34
N ARG A 748 -4.08 -5.72 -36.23
CA ARG A 748 -3.39 -6.35 -35.08
C ARG A 748 -4.23 -7.46 -34.45
N MET A 749 -5.54 -7.29 -34.36
CA MET A 749 -6.46 -8.32 -33.86
C MET A 749 -6.44 -9.56 -34.76
N VAL A 750 -6.55 -9.38 -36.08
CA VAL A 750 -6.42 -10.49 -37.04
C VAL A 750 -5.06 -11.19 -36.90
N ARG A 751 -3.97 -10.43 -36.72
CA ARG A 751 -2.64 -11.03 -36.52
C ARG A 751 -2.53 -11.81 -35.21
N ILE A 752 -3.18 -11.37 -34.14
CA ILE A 752 -3.24 -12.09 -32.87
C ILE A 752 -4.02 -13.40 -33.07
N GLU A 753 -5.18 -13.36 -33.73
CA GLU A 753 -5.98 -14.56 -34.02
C GLU A 753 -5.19 -15.59 -34.86
N GLU A 754 -4.41 -15.14 -35.85
CA GLU A 754 -3.51 -16.02 -36.63
C GLU A 754 -2.43 -16.66 -35.74
N LEU A 755 -1.78 -15.88 -34.87
CA LEU A 755 -0.75 -16.39 -33.96
C LEU A 755 -1.34 -17.36 -32.93
N GLU A 756 -2.54 -17.12 -32.43
CA GLU A 756 -3.25 -18.04 -31.54
C GLU A 756 -3.54 -19.38 -32.24
N GLN A 757 -3.99 -19.34 -33.50
CA GLN A 757 -4.18 -20.55 -34.31
C GLN A 757 -2.85 -21.29 -34.55
N GLU A 758 -1.77 -20.57 -34.84
CA GLU A 758 -0.44 -21.17 -34.99
C GLU A 758 0.03 -21.83 -33.68
N VAL A 759 -0.13 -21.17 -32.53
CA VAL A 759 0.18 -21.75 -31.22
C VAL A 759 -0.64 -23.00 -30.95
N ASP A 760 -1.94 -22.98 -31.23
CA ASP A 760 -2.82 -24.15 -31.10
C ASP A 760 -2.38 -25.32 -31.99
N THR A 761 -2.00 -25.04 -33.23
CA THR A 761 -1.50 -26.08 -34.14
C THR A 761 -0.15 -26.63 -33.68
N LEU A 762 0.74 -25.77 -33.17
CA LEU A 762 2.02 -26.19 -32.60
C LEU A 762 1.83 -27.02 -31.32
N GLN A 763 0.91 -26.62 -30.43
CA GLN A 763 0.56 -27.39 -29.25
C GLN A 763 0.00 -28.77 -29.64
N LYS A 764 -0.92 -28.84 -30.61
CA LYS A 764 -1.43 -30.11 -31.14
C LYS A 764 -0.32 -30.95 -31.78
N SER A 765 0.62 -30.33 -32.49
CA SER A 765 1.78 -31.05 -33.06
C SER A 765 2.72 -31.57 -31.97
N LEU A 766 2.91 -30.81 -30.89
CA LEU A 766 3.73 -31.20 -29.75
C LEU A 766 3.08 -32.35 -28.96
N THR A 767 1.75 -32.32 -28.77
CA THR A 767 1.04 -33.43 -28.12
C THR A 767 1.06 -34.70 -28.97
N LEU A 768 0.96 -34.57 -30.30
CA LEU A 768 1.12 -35.70 -31.23
C LEU A 768 2.56 -36.24 -31.24
N ALA A 769 3.57 -35.37 -31.24
CA ALA A 769 4.98 -35.75 -31.16
C ALA A 769 5.34 -36.40 -29.81
N ARG A 770 4.63 -36.04 -28.74
CA ARG A 770 4.73 -36.67 -27.42
C ARG A 770 4.00 -38.02 -27.32
N GLY A 771 3.28 -38.45 -28.36
CA GLY A 771 2.54 -39.71 -28.37
C GLY A 771 1.24 -39.70 -27.57
N GLY A 772 0.72 -38.53 -27.20
CA GLY A 772 -0.49 -38.37 -26.39
C GLY A 772 -0.26 -37.62 -25.07
N GLN A 773 -1.24 -37.71 -24.16
CA GLN A 773 -1.19 -37.16 -22.78
C GLN A 773 -0.51 -38.11 -21.78
N ASP A 774 0.17 -39.14 -22.25
CA ASP A 774 0.82 -40.10 -21.36
C ASP A 774 2.10 -39.50 -20.77
N GLU A 775 2.30 -39.70 -19.45
CA GLU A 775 3.50 -39.29 -18.72
C GLU A 775 4.76 -39.60 -19.53
N THR A 776 5.58 -38.57 -19.74
CA THR A 776 6.82 -38.71 -20.50
C THR A 776 7.66 -39.83 -19.88
N MET A 777 8.38 -40.61 -20.69
CA MET A 777 9.26 -41.67 -20.16
C MET A 777 10.21 -41.13 -19.08
N LEU A 778 10.61 -39.86 -19.20
CA LEU A 778 11.37 -39.10 -18.20
C LEU A 778 10.63 -38.90 -16.88
N GLU A 779 9.34 -38.58 -16.91
CA GLU A 779 8.49 -38.41 -15.74
C GLU A 779 8.21 -39.75 -15.04
N LYS A 780 8.00 -40.83 -15.81
CA LYS A 780 7.92 -42.21 -15.29
C LYS A 780 9.22 -42.62 -14.60
N LEU A 781 10.37 -42.39 -15.25
CA LEU A 781 11.68 -42.68 -14.68
C LEU A 781 11.99 -41.80 -13.46
N ASN A 782 11.50 -40.55 -13.42
CA ASN A 782 11.66 -39.66 -12.27
C ASN A 782 10.82 -40.12 -11.08
N ASN A 783 9.57 -40.56 -11.32
CA ASN A 783 8.71 -41.13 -10.30
C ASN A 783 9.32 -42.42 -9.72
N GLU A 784 9.87 -43.29 -10.58
CA GLU A 784 10.59 -44.50 -10.18
C GLU A 784 11.87 -44.18 -9.38
N ASN A 785 12.66 -43.19 -9.80
CA ASN A 785 13.82 -42.70 -9.04
C ASN A 785 13.41 -42.14 -7.67
N SER A 786 12.28 -41.44 -7.59
CA SER A 786 11.78 -40.90 -6.31
C SER A 786 11.35 -42.01 -5.35
N ASN A 787 10.77 -43.09 -5.87
CA ASN A 787 10.42 -44.27 -5.08
C ASN A 787 11.66 -45.03 -4.62
N LEU A 788 12.62 -45.26 -5.52
CA LEU A 788 13.90 -45.87 -5.16
C LEU A 788 14.66 -45.07 -4.11
N LYS A 789 14.57 -43.73 -4.13
CA LYS A 789 15.14 -42.87 -3.08
C LYS A 789 14.44 -43.06 -1.73
N ARG A 790 13.10 -43.10 -1.70
CA ARG A 790 12.34 -43.37 -0.47
C ARG A 790 12.68 -44.75 0.10
N GLU A 791 12.74 -45.78 -0.75
CA GLU A 791 13.13 -47.13 -0.33
C GLU A 791 14.58 -47.17 0.18
N ASN A 792 15.50 -46.43 -0.45
CA ASN A 792 16.87 -46.31 0.01
C ASN A 792 16.96 -45.57 1.35
N ASP A 793 16.19 -44.51 1.55
CA ASP A 793 16.11 -43.79 2.83
C ASP A 793 15.52 -44.68 3.93
N GLU A 794 14.49 -45.48 3.63
CA GLU A 794 13.90 -46.45 4.54
C GLU A 794 14.87 -47.59 4.88
N LEU A 795 15.59 -48.13 3.90
CA LEU A 795 16.64 -49.12 4.10
C LEU A 795 17.81 -48.54 4.87
N SER A 796 18.22 -47.30 4.60
CA SER A 796 19.27 -46.58 5.32
C SER A 796 18.85 -46.29 6.76
N HIS A 797 17.58 -45.95 7.00
CA HIS A 797 17.02 -45.79 8.34
C HIS A 797 17.00 -47.12 9.10
N LYS A 798 16.65 -48.23 8.42
CA LYS A 798 16.65 -49.58 8.97
C LYS A 798 18.06 -50.10 9.25
N ILE A 799 19.02 -49.79 8.38
CA ILE A 799 20.45 -50.06 8.60
C ILE A 799 20.97 -49.21 9.77
N GLY A 800 20.55 -47.95 9.89
CA GLY A 800 20.86 -47.08 11.03
C GLY A 800 20.37 -47.67 12.35
N LEU A 801 19.14 -48.17 12.40
CA LEU A 801 18.57 -48.87 13.56
C LEU A 801 19.32 -50.17 13.90
N LEU A 802 19.80 -50.90 12.88
CA LEU A 802 20.59 -52.12 13.10
C LEU A 802 22.02 -51.82 13.55
N LEU A 803 22.62 -50.72 13.08
CA LEU A 803 23.93 -50.24 13.49
C LEU A 803 23.91 -49.60 14.90
N GLU A 804 22.79 -49.04 15.34
CA GLU A 804 22.63 -48.56 16.73
C GLU A 804 22.56 -49.69 17.77
N VAL A 805 22.23 -50.93 17.35
CA VAL A 805 22.16 -52.11 18.22
C VAL A 805 23.52 -52.83 18.35
N GLU A 806 24.42 -52.66 17.38
CA GLU A 806 25.77 -53.25 17.42
C GLU A 806 26.87 -52.19 17.65
N GLN A 807 27.12 -51.95 18.94
CA GLN A 807 28.43 -51.61 19.54
C GLN A 807 28.96 -50.16 19.58
N PRO A 808 29.78 -49.86 20.61
CA PRO A 808 30.10 -48.51 21.06
C PRO A 808 31.40 -47.94 20.47
N SER A 809 31.43 -46.60 20.42
CA SER A 809 32.56 -45.67 20.55
C SER A 809 33.96 -46.16 20.13
N PHE A 810 34.42 -45.79 18.92
CA PHE A 810 35.83 -45.44 18.70
C PHE A 810 36.04 -44.43 17.56
N HIS A 811 36.83 -43.40 17.89
CA HIS A 811 37.40 -42.39 17.00
C HIS A 811 38.40 -42.96 15.98
N ARG A 812 38.30 -42.55 14.70
CA ARG A 812 39.26 -41.73 13.91
C ARG A 812 39.18 -42.04 12.40
N PRO A 813 39.52 -41.08 11.53
CA PRO A 813 39.47 -41.21 10.09
C PRO A 813 40.82 -41.66 9.51
N ILE A 814 40.82 -42.59 8.55
CA ILE A 814 41.99 -42.89 7.71
C ILE A 814 41.54 -43.09 6.25
N SER A 815 42.25 -42.38 5.40
CA SER A 815 42.31 -42.45 3.94
C SER A 815 42.73 -43.83 3.40
N GLY A 816 42.25 -44.15 2.20
CA GLY A 816 43.12 -44.69 1.15
C GLY A 816 42.80 -46.09 0.63
N ILE A 817 42.57 -46.14 -0.69
CA ILE A 817 43.17 -47.07 -1.65
C ILE A 817 42.69 -48.55 -1.61
N SER A 818 42.09 -49.00 -2.72
CA SER A 818 42.45 -50.22 -3.48
C SER A 818 41.29 -50.58 -4.42
N GLU A 819 41.38 -50.34 -5.73
CA GLU A 819 41.90 -51.25 -6.76
C GLU A 819 41.16 -52.60 -6.94
N ARG A 820 40.53 -52.72 -8.14
CA ARG A 820 40.34 -53.91 -9.03
C ARG A 820 39.56 -55.12 -8.47
N ARG A 821 38.88 -55.99 -9.24
CA ARG A 821 38.54 -56.27 -10.66
C ARG A 821 37.36 -57.28 -10.54
N VAL A 822 36.46 -57.47 -11.51
CA VAL A 822 36.45 -58.55 -12.55
C VAL A 822 35.01 -58.49 -13.11
N SER A 823 34.82 -58.12 -14.39
CA SER A 823 34.39 -58.96 -15.53
C SER A 823 32.95 -59.52 -15.37
N THR A 824 32.03 -59.53 -16.34
CA THR A 824 32.07 -59.92 -17.76
C THR A 824 30.71 -59.56 -18.41
N SER A 825 30.63 -59.55 -19.76
CA SER A 825 29.41 -59.73 -20.57
C SER A 825 28.55 -58.44 -20.74
N SER A 826 28.12 -57.98 -21.91
CA SER A 826 28.01 -58.55 -23.25
C SER A 826 28.06 -57.40 -24.26
N SER A 827 28.83 -57.57 -25.35
CA SER A 827 28.79 -56.70 -26.52
C SER A 827 27.66 -57.15 -27.45
N ASP A 828 26.55 -56.42 -27.50
CA ASP A 828 25.62 -56.49 -28.65
C ASP A 828 24.60 -55.32 -28.76
N GLY A 829 24.86 -54.18 -28.10
CA GLY A 829 23.89 -53.08 -28.02
C GLY A 829 24.23 -51.82 -28.80
N LEU A 830 25.40 -51.74 -29.45
CA LEU A 830 25.90 -50.46 -30.00
C LEU A 830 25.68 -50.26 -31.51
N VAL A 831 25.24 -51.27 -32.24
CA VAL A 831 25.05 -51.20 -33.71
C VAL A 831 23.61 -50.86 -34.10
N ALA A 832 22.66 -50.91 -33.17
CA ALA A 832 21.26 -50.55 -33.43
C ALA A 832 21.00 -49.03 -33.39
N PHE A 833 21.81 -48.28 -32.62
CA PHE A 833 21.61 -46.83 -32.43
C PHE A 833 22.19 -45.96 -33.57
N GLU A 834 23.18 -46.46 -34.33
CA GLU A 834 23.71 -45.72 -35.49
C GLU A 834 22.77 -45.75 -36.70
N ASN A 835 21.99 -46.83 -36.87
CA ASN A 835 21.06 -46.95 -37.99
C ASN A 835 19.80 -46.08 -37.85
N GLU A 836 19.34 -45.81 -36.62
CA GLU A 836 18.16 -44.96 -36.38
C GLU A 836 18.47 -43.46 -36.57
N LEU A 837 19.72 -43.05 -36.34
CA LEU A 837 20.19 -41.69 -36.57
C LEU A 837 20.37 -41.38 -38.06
N ASP A 838 20.75 -42.39 -38.85
CA ASP A 838 20.93 -42.26 -40.29
C ASP A 838 19.57 -42.21 -41.03
N ASP A 839 18.54 -42.91 -40.53
CA ASP A 839 17.18 -42.85 -41.07
C ASP A 839 16.47 -41.51 -40.76
N TRP A 840 16.74 -40.90 -39.61
CA TRP A 840 16.27 -39.54 -39.30
C TRP A 840 16.92 -38.47 -40.18
N SER A 841 18.20 -38.63 -40.53
CA SER A 841 18.90 -37.70 -41.44
C SER A 841 18.33 -37.74 -42.87
N ARG A 842 17.89 -38.91 -43.33
CA ARG A 842 17.29 -39.11 -44.67
C ARG A 842 15.86 -38.58 -44.76
N GLN A 843 15.12 -38.56 -43.65
CA GLN A 843 13.75 -38.04 -43.64
C GLN A 843 13.69 -36.50 -43.64
N ILE A 844 14.73 -35.82 -43.13
CA ILE A 844 14.85 -34.36 -43.18
C ILE A 844 15.27 -33.85 -44.58
N LEU A 845 16.00 -34.65 -45.37
CA LEU A 845 16.44 -34.24 -46.71
C LEU A 845 15.39 -34.37 -47.83
N ASN A 846 14.31 -35.14 -47.64
CA ASN A 846 13.31 -35.41 -48.69
C ASN A 846 12.01 -34.57 -48.59
N GLY A 847 11.91 -33.62 -47.66
CA GLY A 847 10.71 -32.81 -47.44
C GLY A 847 10.65 -31.46 -48.19
N ARG A 848 11.68 -31.06 -48.94
CA ARG A 848 11.69 -29.76 -49.63
C ARG A 848 11.42 -29.91 -51.13
N ARG A 849 10.14 -29.76 -51.51
CA ARG A 849 9.77 -29.29 -52.86
C ARG A 849 9.75 -27.75 -52.89
N PRO A 850 10.12 -27.13 -54.02
CA PRO A 850 10.32 -25.68 -54.12
C PRO A 850 9.00 -24.97 -54.44
N LEU A 851 8.69 -23.89 -53.72
CA LEU A 851 7.77 -22.86 -54.17
C LEU A 851 8.61 -21.71 -54.72
N ASN A 852 8.73 -21.67 -56.04
CA ASN A 852 9.03 -20.46 -56.79
C ASN A 852 7.69 -19.74 -57.00
N ASP A 853 7.61 -18.48 -56.58
CA ASP A 853 6.91 -17.36 -57.23
C ASP A 853 6.63 -16.29 -56.18
N PHE A 854 7.51 -15.30 -56.06
CA PHE A 854 7.09 -13.91 -55.89
C PHE A 854 8.14 -12.99 -56.50
N ASP A 855 7.66 -12.29 -57.52
CA ASP A 855 8.30 -11.27 -58.34
C ASP A 855 8.81 -10.09 -57.48
N PRO A 856 10.03 -9.56 -57.72
CA PRO A 856 10.50 -8.34 -57.09
C PRO A 856 10.17 -7.14 -57.99
N ASN A 857 9.49 -6.13 -57.46
CA ASN A 857 9.47 -4.82 -58.10
C ASN A 857 9.67 -3.70 -57.06
N PRO A 858 10.26 -2.57 -57.46
CA PRO A 858 11.37 -1.99 -56.74
C PRO A 858 11.01 -0.63 -56.15
N LEU A 859 11.84 -0.17 -55.23
CA LEU A 859 11.90 1.22 -54.82
C LEU A 859 12.30 2.11 -56.01
N GLY A 860 11.52 3.15 -56.27
CA GLY A 860 11.84 4.24 -57.18
C GLY A 860 11.24 5.55 -56.65
N HIS A 861 12.08 6.37 -56.01
CA HIS A 861 11.82 7.78 -55.79
C HIS A 861 11.62 8.53 -57.11
N GLU A 862 10.68 9.48 -57.19
CA GLU A 862 10.94 10.84 -57.69
C GLU A 862 9.79 11.84 -57.45
N ARG A 863 10.17 12.99 -56.89
CA ARG A 863 9.76 14.39 -57.22
C ARG A 863 8.30 14.87 -57.12
N THR A 864 8.12 15.76 -56.14
CA THR A 864 7.71 17.18 -56.29
C THR A 864 6.88 17.62 -57.52
N ARG A 865 5.70 18.21 -57.27
CA ARG A 865 5.26 19.59 -57.62
C ARG A 865 3.75 19.68 -57.97
N SER A 866 3.13 20.71 -57.37
CA SER A 866 1.95 21.47 -57.80
C SER A 866 0.68 20.70 -58.20
N ARG A 867 -0.38 20.84 -57.40
CA ARG A 867 -1.33 21.96 -57.52
C ARG A 867 -2.11 22.14 -56.24
#